data_AF-A0A2S5T2X1-F1
#
_entry.id   AF-A0A2S5T2X1-F1
#
_cell.length_a   1.000
_cell.length_b   1.000
_cell.length_c   1.000
_cell.angle_alpha   90.00
_cell.angle_beta   90.00
_cell.angle_gamma   90.00
#
_symmetry.space_group_name_H-M   'P 1'
#
loop_
_entity.id
_entity.type
_entity.pdbx_description
1 polymer ?
#
loop_
_entity_poly.entity_id
_entity_poly.type
_entity_poly.pdbx_seq_one_letter_code
_entity_poly.pdbx_strand_id
1 'polypeptide(L)'
;MRTLRWDAGRFSPDLFADPPSQLVVTGQAVLGPGGDQYLGGNQSSLTLCGRTQWLDGVSQLGTDGTLTIGATGRFEDHADSGDHRLHVGGTWRNDGTYVKTGQATTSFDMPFGGAAFQNHGRFLVNQGRVSINGAPSGSWSNTGTLEVADGAVLDVSVFRYPAIEQSGTVRIRGEASFSVLWSGMHSTGRWHVGPSGALTFINDAIDERSMPVVFDGGSVHNDGRLVFSGGITQLVNGAAIVGHGLVELDGAAVLESQAPLQARELRTGGAHQLDPFFPPSWGGISAPQLRVTTLDWDTATLDVPGQISVTGEARLHGGPQWFNWDGSGPAVPAYRKVVNGTLLLGGRTTWSGETDLVGSGRIRTQAGREFIDETAQELPDDFDTTRPVELGVAVFEHHGTYLKTGAGAVNVTGHFDNRGVVRTQGSGRLIFSGGLDQRGTLDAQGARIDVLGPLAQWSPAERRLGGGRYVMRDQAIGLDLGAPEGIAHNAARIELHGQEARLLNVHGGTDRPALANLALNTGTVRLGGGASLGTDVSLQNRGTLAVGEGSALEVGGDYRQLGTAARTWVDGVLQADLIEFAGGVWSAGADLDLVGSASLLTGEVRLGASRLAVDIASLGLYDTVAIAGSVLLGGTLYADFDDASLAEGLYRVLTAAGGLSGSFSVLTNLDPGLYAVDALYGDHHVDLQVTRLLPSETGAGLGDLPTAPVPEPQTYALMAAGGALLWWRLRRRRDA
;
A
#
# COMPACT_ATOMS: atom_id res chain seq x y z
N MET A 1 42.69 35.28 -40.75
CA MET A 1 41.80 35.92 -41.77
C MET A 1 40.66 36.66 -41.07
N ARG A 2 40.16 37.76 -41.64
CA ARG A 2 38.98 38.48 -41.09
C ARG A 2 37.64 37.94 -41.58
N THR A 3 37.60 37.36 -42.77
CA THR A 3 36.41 36.70 -43.32
C THR A 3 36.85 35.41 -44.00
N LEU A 4 36.10 34.33 -43.82
CA LEU A 4 36.26 33.06 -44.53
C LEU A 4 34.91 32.66 -45.14
N ARG A 5 34.90 32.30 -46.41
CA ARG A 5 33.79 31.56 -47.03
C ARG A 5 34.37 30.27 -47.57
N TRP A 6 33.87 29.14 -47.09
CA TRP A 6 34.39 27.82 -47.43
C TRP A 6 33.23 26.95 -47.91
N ASP A 7 32.98 27.00 -49.22
CA ASP A 7 31.84 26.26 -49.79
C ASP A 7 32.17 24.75 -49.90
N ALA A 8 33.37 24.37 -50.37
CA ALA A 8 33.87 22.98 -50.37
C ALA A 8 35.40 22.96 -50.56
N GLY A 9 36.04 21.80 -50.39
CA GLY A 9 37.44 21.55 -50.73
C GLY A 9 38.36 21.36 -49.52
N ARG A 10 39.63 21.02 -49.79
CA ARG A 10 40.64 20.72 -48.77
C ARG A 10 41.73 21.80 -48.73
N PHE A 11 42.06 22.27 -47.53
CA PHE A 11 43.33 22.95 -47.25
C PHE A 11 44.37 21.89 -46.85
N SER A 12 45.21 21.47 -47.78
CA SER A 12 46.36 20.61 -47.52
C SER A 12 47.45 20.91 -48.56
N PRO A 13 48.69 21.14 -48.14
CA PRO A 13 49.81 21.28 -49.05
C PRO A 13 50.29 19.89 -49.48
N ASP A 14 49.82 19.42 -50.64
CA ASP A 14 50.29 18.23 -51.37
C ASP A 14 50.19 16.84 -50.69
N LEU A 15 49.90 15.82 -51.51
CA LEU A 15 49.60 14.43 -51.12
C LEU A 15 50.75 13.64 -50.45
N PHE A 16 51.95 14.20 -50.33
CA PHE A 16 53.16 13.41 -50.04
C PHE A 16 54.06 13.95 -48.91
N ALA A 17 53.73 15.09 -48.30
CA ALA A 17 54.34 15.55 -47.06
C ALA A 17 53.31 16.45 -46.36
N ASP A 18 52.79 16.06 -45.21
CA ASP A 18 51.79 16.83 -44.44
C ASP A 18 52.48 17.73 -43.38
N PRO A 19 53.02 18.93 -43.72
CA PRO A 19 53.28 19.92 -42.68
C PRO A 19 51.93 20.38 -42.09
N PRO A 20 51.84 20.55 -40.75
CA PRO A 20 50.60 20.96 -40.10
C PRO A 20 50.14 22.33 -40.62
N SER A 21 48.88 22.41 -41.03
CA SER A 21 48.25 23.66 -41.49
C SER A 21 47.58 24.39 -40.32
N GLN A 22 47.80 25.69 -40.18
CA GLN A 22 47.15 26.51 -39.16
C GLN A 22 46.26 27.58 -39.80
N LEU A 23 44.96 27.52 -39.52
CA LEU A 23 43.96 28.47 -40.01
C LEU A 23 43.26 29.15 -38.83
N VAL A 24 43.49 30.46 -38.67
CA VAL A 24 42.81 31.27 -37.64
C VAL A 24 41.89 32.29 -38.32
N VAL A 25 40.59 32.22 -38.02
CA VAL A 25 39.57 33.16 -38.49
C VAL A 25 39.15 34.07 -37.34
N THR A 26 39.53 35.34 -37.42
CA THR A 26 39.29 36.34 -36.36
C THR A 26 37.99 37.13 -36.54
N GLY A 27 37.34 37.05 -37.69
CA GLY A 27 36.02 37.64 -37.95
C GLY A 27 35.01 36.58 -38.40
N GLN A 28 34.24 36.83 -39.45
CA GLN A 28 33.13 35.93 -39.84
C GLN A 28 33.58 34.74 -40.68
N ALA A 29 32.98 33.57 -40.46
CA ALA A 29 33.11 32.40 -41.31
C ALA A 29 31.73 31.91 -41.81
N VAL A 30 31.66 31.48 -43.06
CA VAL A 30 30.49 30.80 -43.62
C VAL A 30 30.95 29.49 -44.25
N LEU A 31 30.39 28.37 -43.80
CA LEU A 31 30.61 27.04 -44.35
C LEU A 31 29.42 26.68 -45.23
N GLY A 32 29.68 26.27 -46.47
CA GLY A 32 28.65 26.06 -47.48
C GLY A 32 27.77 24.82 -47.25
N PRO A 33 26.65 24.71 -47.99
CA PRO A 33 25.62 23.70 -47.80
C PRO A 33 25.95 22.30 -48.38
N GLY A 34 27.18 22.08 -48.86
CA GLY A 34 27.51 20.82 -49.53
C GLY A 34 29.00 20.59 -49.75
N GLY A 35 29.39 19.32 -49.81
CA GLY A 35 30.78 18.88 -50.00
C GLY A 35 31.60 18.87 -48.71
N ASP A 36 32.84 18.38 -48.82
CA ASP A 36 33.77 18.26 -47.70
C ASP A 36 34.61 19.53 -47.56
N GLN A 37 34.56 20.17 -46.39
CA GLN A 37 35.47 21.23 -45.95
C GLN A 37 36.54 20.64 -45.03
N TYR A 38 37.73 20.35 -45.56
CA TYR A 38 38.75 19.60 -44.83
C TYR A 38 40.07 20.35 -44.63
N LEU A 39 40.64 20.33 -43.43
CA LEU A 39 41.99 20.81 -43.12
C LEU A 39 42.91 19.61 -42.86
N GLY A 40 43.78 19.29 -43.81
CA GLY A 40 44.59 18.07 -43.78
C GLY A 40 45.95 18.23 -43.11
N GLY A 41 46.41 17.14 -42.50
CA GLY A 41 47.74 16.96 -41.94
C GLY A 41 47.73 16.84 -40.41
N ASN A 42 48.47 15.85 -39.89
CA ASN A 42 48.59 15.62 -38.44
C ASN A 42 49.02 16.91 -37.73
N GLN A 43 48.35 17.26 -36.63
CA GLN A 43 48.55 18.50 -35.86
C GLN A 43 48.09 19.82 -36.53
N SER A 44 47.35 19.76 -37.63
CA SER A 44 46.70 20.96 -38.19
C SER A 44 45.73 21.60 -37.19
N SER A 45 45.53 22.92 -37.25
CA SER A 45 44.60 23.62 -36.36
C SER A 45 43.69 24.59 -37.10
N LEU A 46 42.39 24.49 -36.81
CA LEU A 46 41.36 25.44 -37.24
C LEU A 46 40.83 26.18 -36.02
N THR A 47 41.02 27.50 -35.95
CA THR A 47 40.54 28.33 -34.84
C THR A 47 39.55 29.38 -35.34
N LEU A 48 38.33 29.35 -34.80
CA LEU A 48 37.20 30.22 -35.16
C LEU A 48 36.91 31.18 -33.99
N CYS A 49 37.35 32.43 -34.09
CA CYS A 49 37.22 33.43 -33.01
C CYS A 49 36.04 34.40 -33.20
N GLY A 50 35.42 34.45 -34.38
CA GLY A 50 34.23 35.28 -34.63
C GLY A 50 32.97 34.43 -34.87
N ARG A 51 31.97 35.00 -35.55
CA ARG A 51 30.72 34.29 -35.87
C ARG A 51 30.95 33.36 -37.07
N THR A 52 30.71 32.07 -36.88
CA THR A 52 30.71 31.05 -37.92
C THR A 52 29.29 30.57 -38.17
N GLN A 53 28.86 30.51 -39.43
CA GLN A 53 27.59 29.90 -39.82
C GLN A 53 27.86 28.69 -40.70
N TRP A 54 27.36 27.53 -40.31
CA TRP A 54 27.33 26.33 -41.13
C TRP A 54 25.93 26.18 -41.71
N LEU A 55 25.80 26.39 -43.01
CA LEU A 55 24.52 26.49 -43.70
C LEU A 55 23.89 25.11 -43.96
N ASP A 56 22.56 25.09 -44.03
CA ASP A 56 21.78 23.87 -44.25
C ASP A 56 22.12 23.14 -45.55
N GLY A 57 22.26 21.82 -45.45
CA GLY A 57 22.52 20.88 -46.52
C GLY A 57 23.48 19.77 -46.07
N VAL A 58 23.54 18.65 -46.80
CA VAL A 58 24.43 17.56 -46.40
C VAL A 58 25.89 17.97 -46.61
N SER A 59 26.65 18.12 -45.53
CA SER A 59 28.03 18.63 -45.60
C SER A 59 28.91 18.11 -44.46
N GLN A 60 30.23 18.15 -44.68
CA GLN A 60 31.22 17.67 -43.71
C GLN A 60 32.30 18.73 -43.45
N LEU A 61 32.54 19.07 -42.19
CA LEU A 61 33.69 19.87 -41.76
C LEU A 61 34.69 18.96 -41.06
N GLY A 62 35.98 19.00 -41.42
CA GLY A 62 36.96 18.19 -40.73
C GLY A 62 38.38 18.74 -40.64
N THR A 63 39.13 18.21 -39.67
CA THR A 63 40.56 18.44 -39.49
C THR A 63 41.23 17.18 -38.93
N ASP A 64 42.41 16.83 -39.43
CA ASP A 64 43.24 15.76 -38.84
C ASP A 64 43.78 16.13 -37.44
N GLY A 65 43.79 17.43 -37.09
CA GLY A 65 44.29 17.93 -35.82
C GLY A 65 43.22 18.56 -34.93
N THR A 66 43.40 19.82 -34.55
CA THR A 66 42.53 20.53 -33.59
C THR A 66 41.53 21.45 -34.28
N LEU A 67 40.27 21.42 -33.86
CA LEU A 67 39.28 22.45 -34.17
C LEU A 67 38.94 23.19 -32.89
N THR A 68 39.16 24.51 -32.85
CA THR A 68 38.87 25.38 -31.71
C THR A 68 37.82 26.43 -32.05
N ILE A 69 36.73 26.48 -31.29
CA ILE A 69 35.88 27.67 -31.19
C ILE A 69 36.49 28.54 -30.09
N GLY A 70 37.13 29.65 -30.48
CA GLY A 70 37.83 30.53 -29.53
C GLY A 70 36.86 31.19 -28.54
N ALA A 71 37.38 31.75 -27.44
CA ALA A 71 36.57 32.32 -26.36
C ALA A 71 35.53 33.39 -26.80
N THR A 72 35.82 34.13 -27.87
CA THR A 72 34.90 35.12 -28.47
C THR A 72 34.07 34.55 -29.63
N GLY A 73 34.34 33.31 -30.03
CA GLY A 73 33.76 32.64 -31.18
C GLY A 73 32.34 32.16 -30.92
N ARG A 74 31.51 32.20 -31.97
CA ARG A 74 30.16 31.67 -31.98
C ARG A 74 29.94 30.84 -33.24
N PHE A 75 29.86 29.53 -33.08
CA PHE A 75 29.58 28.58 -34.15
C PHE A 75 28.08 28.27 -34.17
N GLU A 76 27.41 28.62 -35.26
CA GLU A 76 26.00 28.35 -35.51
C GLU A 76 25.88 27.26 -36.57
N ASP A 77 25.39 26.10 -36.14
CA ASP A 77 25.17 24.92 -36.95
C ASP A 77 23.69 24.85 -37.34
N HIS A 78 23.39 25.07 -38.62
CA HIS A 78 22.05 25.06 -39.18
C HIS A 78 21.85 23.79 -40.00
N ALA A 79 21.51 22.68 -39.36
CA ALA A 79 21.19 21.41 -40.04
C ALA A 79 19.66 21.22 -40.02
N ASP A 80 18.96 21.87 -40.94
CA ASP A 80 17.49 21.89 -41.00
C ASP A 80 16.95 20.65 -41.74
N SER A 81 17.53 20.34 -42.89
CA SER A 81 17.09 19.28 -43.81
C SER A 81 18.18 18.26 -44.16
N GLY A 82 19.46 18.64 -44.08
CA GLY A 82 20.60 17.77 -44.34
C GLY A 82 21.45 17.50 -43.10
N ASP A 83 21.94 16.27 -42.96
CA ASP A 83 22.84 15.91 -41.86
C ASP A 83 24.22 16.57 -42.03
N HIS A 84 24.79 17.00 -40.91
CA HIS A 84 26.14 17.55 -40.82
C HIS A 84 27.09 16.57 -40.16
N ARG A 85 28.34 16.52 -40.64
CA ARG A 85 29.38 15.66 -40.08
C ARG A 85 30.62 16.46 -39.71
N LEU A 86 30.98 16.45 -38.44
CA LEU A 86 32.17 17.09 -37.91
C LEU A 86 33.24 16.03 -37.60
N HIS A 87 34.30 15.99 -38.39
CA HIS A 87 35.38 15.02 -38.29
C HIS A 87 36.62 15.64 -37.65
N VAL A 88 37.04 15.18 -36.47
CA VAL A 88 38.22 15.74 -35.79
C VAL A 88 39.17 14.65 -35.34
N GLY A 89 40.36 14.66 -35.93
CA GLY A 89 41.38 13.66 -35.65
C GLY A 89 42.15 13.87 -34.34
N GLY A 90 42.27 15.12 -33.87
CA GLY A 90 43.05 15.49 -32.69
C GLY A 90 42.20 15.99 -31.52
N THR A 91 41.69 17.22 -31.58
CA THR A 91 40.91 17.77 -30.46
C THR A 91 39.84 18.72 -30.96
N TRP A 92 38.60 18.48 -30.59
CA TRP A 92 37.55 19.46 -30.69
C TRP A 92 37.49 20.25 -29.38
N ARG A 93 37.71 21.56 -29.44
CA ARG A 93 37.71 22.46 -28.28
C ARG A 93 36.71 23.59 -28.47
N ASN A 94 35.84 23.78 -27.51
CA ASN A 94 34.94 24.93 -27.45
C ASN A 94 35.22 25.79 -26.22
N ASP A 95 35.87 26.92 -26.43
CA ASP A 95 36.05 27.96 -25.42
C ASP A 95 34.98 29.06 -25.52
N GLY A 96 34.23 29.10 -26.64
CA GLY A 96 33.23 30.12 -26.96
C GLY A 96 31.79 29.60 -26.86
N THR A 97 31.03 29.70 -27.95
CA THR A 97 29.66 29.17 -28.02
C THR A 97 29.44 28.34 -29.28
N TYR A 98 28.99 27.11 -29.13
CA TYR A 98 28.42 26.28 -30.19
C TYR A 98 26.90 26.24 -30.05
N VAL A 99 26.18 26.38 -31.17
CA VAL A 99 24.71 26.35 -31.22
C VAL A 99 24.25 25.47 -32.37
N LYS A 100 23.57 24.36 -32.05
CA LYS A 100 22.86 23.53 -33.01
C LYS A 100 21.41 23.97 -33.16
N THR A 101 20.99 24.14 -34.42
CA THR A 101 19.61 24.43 -34.85
C THR A 101 19.22 23.51 -36.01
N GLY A 102 17.93 23.45 -36.33
CA GLY A 102 17.39 22.57 -37.37
C GLY A 102 17.16 21.13 -36.89
N GLN A 103 16.30 20.40 -37.61
CA GLN A 103 15.79 19.09 -37.18
C GLN A 103 16.72 17.92 -37.52
N ALA A 104 17.64 18.09 -38.47
CA ALA A 104 18.57 17.05 -38.89
C ALA A 104 19.67 16.78 -37.84
N THR A 105 20.48 15.74 -38.09
CA THR A 105 21.53 15.29 -37.19
C THR A 105 22.86 15.98 -37.47
N THR A 106 23.57 16.39 -36.42
CA THR A 106 25.01 16.68 -36.51
C THR A 106 25.79 15.59 -35.78
N SER A 107 26.66 14.86 -36.49
CA SER A 107 27.57 13.89 -35.88
C SER A 107 28.96 14.47 -35.65
N PHE A 108 29.51 14.29 -34.46
CA PHE A 108 30.90 14.56 -34.11
C PHE A 108 31.63 13.24 -34.09
N ASP A 109 32.44 13.01 -35.12
CA ASP A 109 33.21 11.79 -35.26
C ASP A 109 34.68 12.06 -34.92
N MET A 110 35.13 11.41 -33.85
CA MET A 110 36.51 11.42 -33.39
C MET A 110 37.11 10.04 -33.75
N PRO A 111 37.66 9.83 -34.96
CA PRO A 111 37.95 8.49 -35.48
C PRO A 111 39.29 7.90 -35.01
N PHE A 112 40.21 8.74 -34.53
CA PHE A 112 41.57 8.32 -34.19
C PHE A 112 41.73 8.17 -32.69
N GLY A 113 42.46 7.13 -32.26
CA GLY A 113 42.73 6.91 -30.85
C GLY A 113 43.50 8.07 -30.24
N GLY A 114 43.04 8.57 -29.09
CA GLY A 114 43.61 9.75 -28.43
C GLY A 114 42.91 11.09 -28.75
N ALA A 115 41.93 11.10 -29.66
CA ALA A 115 41.17 12.31 -29.96
C ALA A 115 40.33 12.80 -28.75
N ALA A 116 40.22 14.12 -28.60
CA ALA A 116 39.59 14.74 -27.43
C ALA A 116 38.40 15.64 -27.77
N PHE A 117 37.32 15.57 -26.98
CA PHE A 117 36.21 16.53 -26.99
C PHE A 117 36.27 17.36 -25.71
N GLN A 118 36.46 18.67 -25.82
CA GLN A 118 36.64 19.58 -24.68
C GLN A 118 35.67 20.77 -24.77
N ASN A 119 34.69 20.82 -23.87
CA ASN A 119 33.79 21.97 -23.74
C ASN A 119 34.12 22.80 -22.50
N HIS A 120 34.67 24.00 -22.71
CA HIS A 120 34.91 25.01 -21.67
C HIS A 120 33.90 26.17 -21.75
N GLY A 121 33.27 26.36 -22.92
CA GLY A 121 32.31 27.42 -23.21
C GLY A 121 30.85 26.98 -23.07
N ARG A 122 30.01 27.40 -24.02
CA ARG A 122 28.58 27.03 -24.09
C ARG A 122 28.32 26.10 -25.26
N PHE A 123 27.69 24.96 -25.01
CA PHE A 123 27.25 24.01 -26.01
C PHE A 123 25.73 23.90 -25.98
N LEU A 124 25.04 24.45 -26.98
CA LEU A 124 23.59 24.58 -26.99
C LEU A 124 23.00 23.71 -28.11
N VAL A 125 22.23 22.68 -27.74
CA VAL A 125 21.44 21.87 -28.67
C VAL A 125 20.00 22.36 -28.62
N ASN A 126 19.64 23.29 -29.52
CA ASN A 126 18.32 23.90 -29.49
C ASN A 126 17.27 23.09 -30.26
N GLN A 127 17.68 22.35 -31.29
CA GLN A 127 16.80 21.56 -32.16
C GLN A 127 17.55 20.37 -32.76
N GLY A 128 16.81 19.34 -33.17
CA GLY A 128 17.35 18.16 -33.83
C GLY A 128 18.23 17.32 -32.93
N ARG A 129 19.17 16.59 -33.53
CA ARG A 129 20.04 15.63 -32.84
C ARG A 129 21.50 16.03 -32.95
N VAL A 130 22.24 15.88 -31.86
CA VAL A 130 23.71 15.86 -31.87
C VAL A 130 24.16 14.49 -31.39
N SER A 131 25.03 13.84 -32.16
CA SER A 131 25.68 12.58 -31.76
C SER A 131 27.17 12.80 -31.65
N ILE A 132 27.77 12.44 -30.52
CA ILE A 132 29.21 12.52 -30.27
C ILE A 132 29.74 11.12 -30.12
N ASN A 133 30.52 10.67 -31.12
CA ASN A 133 31.12 9.35 -31.17
C ASN A 133 32.61 9.46 -30.85
N GLY A 134 33.00 8.91 -29.71
CA GLY A 134 34.40 8.83 -29.31
C GLY A 134 35.17 7.67 -29.95
N ALA A 135 36.49 7.81 -30.09
CA ALA A 135 37.45 6.76 -30.39
C ALA A 135 38.19 6.24 -29.14
N PRO A 136 38.63 4.96 -29.14
CA PRO A 136 39.42 4.38 -28.04
C PRO A 136 40.55 5.29 -27.55
N SER A 137 40.81 5.28 -26.23
CA SER A 137 41.88 6.05 -25.57
C SER A 137 41.85 7.58 -25.74
N GLY A 138 40.75 8.17 -26.20
CA GLY A 138 40.56 9.62 -26.26
C GLY A 138 40.25 10.27 -24.90
N SER A 139 39.81 11.54 -24.88
CA SER A 139 39.21 12.14 -23.68
C SER A 139 37.92 12.89 -24.00
N TRP A 140 36.96 12.89 -23.07
CA TRP A 140 35.79 13.76 -23.12
C TRP A 140 35.77 14.59 -21.86
N SER A 141 35.66 15.92 -21.99
CA SER A 141 35.53 16.80 -20.85
C SER A 141 34.53 17.94 -21.05
N ASN A 142 33.80 18.25 -19.99
CA ASN A 142 32.94 19.42 -19.91
C ASN A 142 33.19 20.19 -18.61
N THR A 143 33.84 21.35 -18.72
CA THR A 143 33.99 22.33 -17.63
C THR A 143 33.07 23.55 -17.82
N GLY A 144 32.50 23.70 -19.02
CA GLY A 144 31.57 24.76 -19.38
C GLY A 144 30.09 24.44 -19.12
N THR A 145 29.21 24.93 -19.99
CA THR A 145 27.77 24.66 -19.96
C THR A 145 27.34 23.86 -21.17
N LEU A 146 26.56 22.80 -20.96
CA LEU A 146 25.87 22.03 -21.98
C LEU A 146 24.36 22.14 -21.74
N GLU A 147 23.60 22.52 -22.77
CA GLU A 147 22.13 22.64 -22.69
C GLU A 147 21.46 21.93 -23.85
N VAL A 148 20.46 21.09 -23.54
CA VAL A 148 19.59 20.43 -24.51
C VAL A 148 18.17 20.97 -24.33
N ALA A 149 17.64 21.63 -25.35
CA ALA A 149 16.31 22.23 -25.31
C ALA A 149 15.19 21.19 -25.50
N ASP A 150 13.94 21.59 -25.21
CA ASP A 150 12.76 20.75 -25.43
C ASP A 150 12.71 20.23 -26.88
N GLY A 151 12.49 18.93 -27.05
CA GLY A 151 12.42 18.25 -28.35
C GLY A 151 13.77 18.05 -29.06
N ALA A 152 14.89 18.48 -28.47
CA ALA A 152 16.23 18.21 -28.98
C ALA A 152 16.85 16.97 -28.32
N VAL A 153 17.83 16.36 -28.99
CA VAL A 153 18.49 15.13 -28.54
C VAL A 153 20.01 15.30 -28.55
N LEU A 154 20.67 14.83 -27.50
CA LEU A 154 22.13 14.67 -27.43
C LEU A 154 22.49 13.22 -27.11
N ASP A 155 23.30 12.58 -27.94
CA ASP A 155 23.89 11.30 -27.63
C ASP A 155 25.40 11.43 -27.51
N VAL A 156 25.95 10.97 -26.40
CA VAL A 156 27.38 10.86 -26.17
C VAL A 156 27.70 9.38 -26.03
N SER A 157 28.50 8.85 -26.95
CA SER A 157 28.96 7.48 -26.93
C SER A 157 30.47 7.44 -26.88
N VAL A 158 31.02 7.04 -25.73
CA VAL A 158 32.45 6.82 -25.55
C VAL A 158 32.71 5.35 -25.27
N PHE A 159 33.71 4.80 -25.93
CA PHE A 159 34.07 3.39 -25.82
C PHE A 159 35.57 3.22 -25.59
N ARG A 160 35.96 2.51 -24.53
CA ARG A 160 37.37 2.31 -24.11
C ARG A 160 38.14 3.62 -23.83
N TYR A 161 37.52 4.54 -23.10
CA TYR A 161 38.11 5.82 -22.70
C TYR A 161 38.63 5.81 -21.26
N PRO A 162 39.72 6.54 -20.92
CA PRO A 162 39.86 7.10 -19.58
C PRO A 162 38.65 8.02 -19.34
N ALA A 163 37.97 7.87 -18.20
CA ALA A 163 36.61 8.34 -17.91
C ALA A 163 36.16 9.69 -18.52
N ILE A 164 34.85 9.83 -18.80
CA ILE A 164 34.19 11.13 -19.07
C ILE A 164 34.41 12.05 -17.87
N GLU A 165 35.02 13.22 -18.07
CA GLU A 165 35.22 14.21 -17.00
C GLU A 165 34.19 15.35 -17.08
N GLN A 166 33.33 15.47 -16.08
CA GLN A 166 32.30 16.51 -16.02
C GLN A 166 32.50 17.37 -14.76
N SER A 167 32.80 18.65 -14.92
CA SER A 167 32.90 19.60 -13.78
C SER A 167 32.07 20.87 -13.99
N GLY A 168 31.53 21.05 -15.19
CA GLY A 168 30.67 22.17 -15.56
C GLY A 168 29.20 22.00 -15.18
N THR A 169 28.30 22.60 -15.98
CA THR A 169 26.85 22.47 -15.84
C THR A 169 26.23 21.78 -17.03
N VAL A 170 25.36 20.81 -16.79
CA VAL A 170 24.52 20.16 -17.82
C VAL A 170 23.06 20.45 -17.51
N ARG A 171 22.29 20.93 -18.50
CA ARG A 171 20.84 21.19 -18.41
C ARG A 171 20.09 20.47 -19.51
N ILE A 172 19.18 19.57 -19.14
CA ILE A 172 18.44 18.72 -20.06
C ILE A 172 16.96 19.05 -19.95
N ARG A 173 16.37 19.62 -21.00
CA ARG A 173 14.92 19.78 -21.20
C ARG A 173 14.39 18.89 -22.34
N GLY A 174 15.27 18.49 -23.26
CA GLY A 174 15.00 17.42 -24.25
C GLY A 174 15.54 16.08 -23.76
N GLU A 175 16.20 15.33 -24.65
CA GLU A 175 16.75 14.02 -24.32
C GLU A 175 18.28 14.02 -24.38
N ALA A 176 18.92 13.36 -23.40
CA ALA A 176 20.36 13.15 -23.42
C ALA A 176 20.71 11.71 -23.02
N SER A 177 21.64 11.10 -23.75
CA SER A 177 22.22 9.80 -23.42
C SER A 177 23.74 9.91 -23.28
N PHE A 178 24.28 9.26 -22.25
CA PHE A 178 25.72 9.13 -22.01
C PHE A 178 26.04 7.63 -21.90
N SER A 179 26.52 7.07 -23.00
CA SER A 179 27.01 5.70 -23.08
C SER A 179 28.50 5.67 -22.80
N VAL A 180 28.88 4.98 -21.73
CA VAL A 180 30.26 4.86 -21.22
C VAL A 180 30.75 3.42 -21.24
N LEU A 181 30.31 2.61 -22.22
CA LEU A 181 30.70 1.20 -22.32
C LEU A 181 32.23 1.02 -22.28
N TRP A 182 32.71 0.15 -21.40
CA TRP A 182 34.12 -0.11 -21.07
C TRP A 182 34.90 1.18 -20.73
N SER A 183 34.20 2.17 -20.18
CA SER A 183 34.70 3.49 -19.77
C SER A 183 34.02 3.88 -18.46
N GLY A 184 34.55 4.88 -17.76
CA GLY A 184 33.89 5.46 -16.58
C GLY A 184 33.32 6.85 -16.86
N MET A 185 32.64 7.42 -15.87
CA MET A 185 32.40 8.86 -15.79
C MET A 185 32.80 9.34 -14.41
N HIS A 186 33.42 10.51 -14.34
CA HIS A 186 33.70 11.22 -13.11
C HIS A 186 33.12 12.63 -13.21
N SER A 187 32.20 12.93 -12.30
CA SER A 187 31.40 14.15 -12.32
C SER A 187 31.49 14.90 -10.99
N THR A 188 32.10 16.07 -11.00
CA THR A 188 32.10 17.05 -9.89
C THR A 188 31.16 18.23 -10.14
N GLY A 189 30.57 18.32 -11.34
CA GLY A 189 29.72 19.42 -11.76
C GLY A 189 28.24 19.24 -11.42
N ARG A 190 27.39 20.10 -12.01
CA ARG A 190 25.94 20.14 -11.73
C ARG A 190 25.14 19.61 -12.89
N TRP A 191 24.13 18.80 -12.59
CA TRP A 191 23.20 18.25 -13.57
C TRP A 191 21.78 18.69 -13.24
N HIS A 192 21.04 19.18 -14.23
CA HIS A 192 19.64 19.56 -14.10
C HIS A 192 18.83 18.88 -15.20
N VAL A 193 17.89 18.03 -14.81
CA VAL A 193 16.90 17.41 -15.69
C VAL A 193 15.57 18.11 -15.43
N GLY A 194 15.11 18.91 -16.38
CA GLY A 194 13.85 19.65 -16.28
C GLY A 194 12.63 18.73 -16.41
N PRO A 195 11.41 19.23 -16.19
CA PRO A 195 10.19 18.42 -16.15
C PRO A 195 9.89 17.60 -17.43
N SER A 196 10.29 18.11 -18.60
CA SER A 196 10.20 17.46 -19.91
C SER A 196 11.46 16.67 -20.28
N GLY A 197 12.54 16.81 -19.50
CA GLY A 197 13.85 16.28 -19.82
C GLY A 197 13.98 14.79 -19.50
N ALA A 198 14.74 14.08 -20.33
CA ALA A 198 15.16 12.71 -20.07
C ALA A 198 16.68 12.58 -20.16
N LEU A 199 17.30 12.02 -19.12
CA LEU A 199 18.73 11.75 -19.06
C LEU A 199 18.96 10.27 -18.81
N THR A 200 19.73 9.61 -19.67
CA THR A 200 20.07 8.20 -19.54
C THR A 200 21.58 8.02 -19.46
N PHE A 201 22.04 7.30 -18.44
CA PHE A 201 23.40 6.76 -18.36
C PHE A 201 23.37 5.30 -18.76
N ILE A 202 24.22 4.92 -19.71
CA ILE A 202 24.34 3.55 -20.21
C ILE A 202 25.76 3.07 -19.89
N ASN A 203 25.85 2.02 -19.10
CA ASN A 203 27.10 1.35 -18.76
C ASN A 203 26.95 -0.16 -19.02
N ASP A 204 28.05 -0.91 -18.96
CA ASP A 204 28.02 -2.35 -19.13
C ASP A 204 27.20 -3.00 -18.03
N ALA A 205 26.33 -3.94 -18.39
CA ALA A 205 25.40 -4.58 -17.46
C ALA A 205 26.07 -5.11 -16.18
N ILE A 206 27.31 -5.61 -16.30
CA ILE A 206 28.16 -5.98 -15.19
C ILE A 206 29.45 -5.21 -15.37
N ASP A 207 29.79 -4.37 -14.40
CA ASP A 207 31.00 -3.55 -14.43
C ASP A 207 32.27 -4.40 -14.24
N GLU A 208 32.58 -5.23 -15.24
CA GLU A 208 33.69 -6.19 -15.24
C GLU A 208 35.05 -5.52 -15.05
N ARG A 209 35.14 -4.21 -15.30
CA ARG A 209 36.40 -3.44 -15.26
C ARG A 209 36.46 -2.42 -14.13
N SER A 210 35.45 -2.34 -13.27
CA SER A 210 35.37 -1.36 -12.18
C SER A 210 35.49 0.09 -12.68
N MET A 211 34.72 0.42 -13.72
CA MET A 211 34.60 1.74 -14.31
C MET A 211 33.20 2.34 -14.07
N PRO A 212 32.91 2.81 -12.85
CA PRO A 212 31.61 3.34 -12.50
C PRO A 212 31.35 4.74 -13.10
N VAL A 213 30.08 5.13 -13.06
CA VAL A 213 29.63 6.52 -13.17
C VAL A 213 29.68 7.14 -11.77
N VAL A 214 30.64 8.01 -11.50
CA VAL A 214 30.87 8.61 -10.18
C VAL A 214 30.46 10.07 -10.16
N PHE A 215 29.59 10.44 -9.22
CA PHE A 215 29.33 11.82 -8.83
C PHE A 215 30.06 12.11 -7.52
N ASP A 216 31.04 13.02 -7.57
CA ASP A 216 31.92 13.40 -6.46
C ASP A 216 31.65 14.87 -6.08
N GLY A 217 30.78 15.09 -5.08
CA GLY A 217 30.38 16.43 -4.60
C GLY A 217 29.41 17.21 -5.50
N GLY A 218 29.14 16.75 -6.73
CA GLY A 218 28.14 17.30 -7.66
C GLY A 218 26.71 16.77 -7.40
N SER A 219 25.68 17.61 -7.52
CA SER A 219 24.27 17.18 -7.36
C SER A 219 23.56 17.04 -8.70
N VAL A 220 22.64 16.07 -8.75
CA VAL A 220 21.69 15.87 -9.85
C VAL A 220 20.33 16.37 -9.38
N HIS A 221 19.87 17.50 -9.93
CA HIS A 221 18.51 17.98 -9.74
C HIS A 221 17.62 17.39 -10.83
N ASN A 222 16.71 16.49 -10.47
CA ASN A 222 15.86 15.75 -11.39
C ASN A 222 14.38 16.06 -11.13
N ASP A 223 13.76 16.77 -12.06
CA ASP A 223 12.30 16.96 -12.15
C ASP A 223 11.67 16.23 -13.34
N GLY A 224 12.50 15.61 -14.21
CA GLY A 224 12.08 14.86 -15.40
C GLY A 224 12.26 13.35 -15.22
N ARG A 225 12.92 12.69 -16.18
CA ARG A 225 13.25 11.25 -16.15
C ARG A 225 14.77 11.06 -16.10
N LEU A 226 15.25 10.31 -15.11
CA LEU A 226 16.64 9.90 -14.97
C LEU A 226 16.72 8.38 -15.00
N VAL A 227 17.47 7.82 -15.95
CA VAL A 227 17.60 6.38 -16.16
C VAL A 227 19.05 5.96 -16.00
N PHE A 228 19.28 4.89 -15.24
CA PHE A 228 20.54 4.18 -15.17
C PHE A 228 20.34 2.79 -15.77
N SER A 229 21.10 2.48 -16.82
CA SER A 229 21.04 1.21 -17.53
C SER A 229 22.40 0.52 -17.46
N GLY A 230 22.46 -0.61 -16.77
CA GLY A 230 23.69 -1.33 -16.50
C GLY A 230 24.69 -0.62 -15.57
N GLY A 231 25.67 -1.39 -15.12
CA GLY A 231 26.86 -0.93 -14.41
C GLY A 231 26.57 -0.33 -13.04
N ILE A 232 27.58 0.35 -12.49
CA ILE A 232 27.53 0.94 -11.15
C ILE A 232 27.56 2.47 -11.28
N THR A 233 26.62 3.13 -10.61
CA THR A 233 26.61 4.57 -10.39
C THR A 233 26.82 4.86 -8.91
N GLN A 234 27.76 5.74 -8.58
CA GLN A 234 28.13 6.10 -7.21
C GLN A 234 27.92 7.59 -6.94
N LEU A 235 27.29 7.92 -5.82
CA LEU A 235 27.16 9.27 -5.29
C LEU A 235 27.93 9.37 -3.97
N VAL A 236 29.06 10.07 -4.03
CA VAL A 236 30.02 10.19 -2.93
C VAL A 236 30.31 11.65 -2.59
N ASN A 237 30.94 11.87 -1.44
CA ASN A 237 31.43 13.19 -1.01
C ASN A 237 30.35 14.30 -1.02
N GLY A 238 29.11 13.92 -0.70
CA GLY A 238 27.96 14.85 -0.64
C GLY A 238 27.19 15.01 -1.95
N ALA A 239 27.55 14.28 -3.01
CA ALA A 239 26.70 14.14 -4.19
C ALA A 239 25.35 13.53 -3.82
N ALA A 240 24.28 14.02 -4.43
CA ALA A 240 22.92 13.55 -4.21
C ALA A 240 22.04 13.74 -5.45
N ILE A 241 21.04 12.87 -5.59
CA ILE A 241 19.90 13.09 -6.48
C ILE A 241 18.79 13.74 -5.66
N VAL A 242 18.33 14.90 -6.11
CA VAL A 242 17.27 15.70 -5.49
C VAL A 242 16.21 16.06 -6.53
N GLY A 243 14.98 16.32 -6.10
CA GLY A 243 13.89 16.76 -6.97
C GLY A 243 12.68 15.83 -6.94
N HIS A 244 11.77 16.04 -7.90
CA HIS A 244 10.47 15.35 -7.97
C HIS A 244 10.25 14.59 -9.29
N GLY A 245 11.33 14.22 -9.96
CA GLY A 245 11.31 13.41 -11.17
C GLY A 245 11.15 11.90 -10.92
N LEU A 246 11.20 11.15 -12.01
CA LEU A 246 11.32 9.70 -12.07
C LEU A 246 12.80 9.32 -12.02
N VAL A 247 13.15 8.35 -11.19
CA VAL A 247 14.43 7.62 -11.22
C VAL A 247 14.13 6.18 -11.63
N GLU A 248 14.85 5.66 -12.62
CA GLU A 248 14.63 4.33 -13.20
C GLU A 248 15.96 3.57 -13.27
N LEU A 249 15.95 2.33 -12.80
CA LEU A 249 17.07 1.39 -12.93
C LEU A 249 16.66 0.25 -13.86
N ASP A 250 17.51 -0.06 -14.83
CA ASP A 250 17.32 -1.12 -15.83
C ASP A 250 18.65 -1.85 -16.12
N GLY A 251 18.59 -3.02 -16.77
CA GLY A 251 19.77 -3.75 -17.23
C GLY A 251 20.77 -4.12 -16.13
N ALA A 252 20.27 -4.44 -14.94
CA ALA A 252 21.02 -4.73 -13.71
C ALA A 252 21.84 -3.54 -13.17
N ALA A 253 21.41 -2.30 -13.45
CA ALA A 253 22.04 -1.10 -12.90
C ALA A 253 22.07 -1.11 -11.36
N VAL A 254 23.20 -0.65 -10.81
CA VAL A 254 23.40 -0.44 -9.38
C VAL A 254 23.59 1.04 -9.10
N LEU A 255 22.85 1.57 -8.12
CA LEU A 255 22.95 2.95 -7.65
C LEU A 255 23.35 2.97 -6.17
N GLU A 256 24.57 3.41 -5.89
CA GLU A 256 25.12 3.54 -4.55
C GLU A 256 25.16 5.02 -4.15
N SER A 257 24.57 5.37 -3.02
CA SER A 257 24.51 6.76 -2.55
C SER A 257 24.88 6.85 -1.07
N GLN A 258 25.87 7.70 -0.76
CA GLN A 258 26.19 8.06 0.63
C GLN A 258 25.18 9.07 1.23
N ALA A 259 24.37 9.72 0.38
CA ALA A 259 23.32 10.65 0.77
C ALA A 259 21.92 10.00 0.67
N PRO A 260 20.91 10.51 1.39
CA PRO A 260 19.52 10.11 1.19
C PRO A 260 19.07 10.28 -0.26
N LEU A 261 18.35 9.28 -0.80
CA LEU A 261 17.76 9.36 -2.13
C LEU A 261 16.33 9.90 -2.04
N GLN A 262 16.02 10.90 -2.87
CA GLN A 262 14.68 11.44 -3.00
C GLN A 262 14.26 11.48 -4.47
N ALA A 263 13.06 10.97 -4.75
CA ALA A 263 12.40 11.07 -6.06
C ALA A 263 10.88 11.20 -5.86
N ARG A 264 10.14 11.57 -6.91
CA ARG A 264 8.68 11.39 -6.87
C ARG A 264 8.34 9.94 -7.14
N GLU A 265 8.96 9.37 -8.16
CA GLU A 265 8.73 8.00 -8.57
C GLU A 265 10.08 7.28 -8.67
N LEU A 266 10.14 6.08 -8.11
CA LEU A 266 11.26 5.17 -8.30
C LEU A 266 10.73 3.91 -8.98
N ARG A 267 11.37 3.54 -10.10
CA ARG A 267 11.17 2.25 -10.76
C ARG A 267 12.48 1.49 -10.72
N THR A 268 12.42 0.27 -10.20
CA THR A 268 13.54 -0.67 -10.31
C THR A 268 13.12 -1.82 -11.20
N GLY A 269 14.02 -2.34 -12.04
CA GLY A 269 13.76 -3.48 -12.91
C GLY A 269 14.98 -3.92 -13.71
N GLY A 270 14.75 -4.88 -14.62
CA GLY A 270 15.72 -5.26 -15.64
C GLY A 270 16.81 -6.19 -15.15
N ALA A 271 16.47 -7.40 -14.68
CA ALA A 271 17.48 -8.44 -14.50
C ALA A 271 18.23 -8.69 -15.82
N HIS A 272 19.55 -8.81 -15.76
CA HIS A 272 20.40 -9.03 -16.92
C HIS A 272 20.96 -10.44 -16.91
N GLN A 273 20.65 -11.20 -17.96
CA GLN A 273 21.18 -12.52 -18.20
C GLN A 273 22.41 -12.41 -19.11
N LEU A 274 23.62 -12.62 -18.58
CA LEU A 274 24.83 -12.67 -19.42
C LEU A 274 24.87 -13.92 -20.30
N ASP A 275 24.58 -15.06 -19.69
CA ASP A 275 24.71 -16.39 -20.29
C ASP A 275 23.60 -17.27 -19.70
N PRO A 276 22.79 -17.97 -20.52
CA PRO A 276 21.69 -18.82 -20.06
C PRO A 276 22.04 -19.86 -18.99
N PHE A 277 23.31 -20.23 -18.82
CA PHE A 277 23.76 -21.24 -17.85
C PHE A 277 24.16 -20.68 -16.49
N PHE A 278 24.21 -19.35 -16.33
CA PHE A 278 24.55 -18.69 -15.06
C PHE A 278 23.34 -17.98 -14.46
N PRO A 279 23.30 -17.72 -13.14
CA PRO A 279 22.25 -16.90 -12.56
C PRO A 279 22.24 -15.49 -13.18
N PRO A 280 21.06 -14.90 -13.42
CA PRO A 280 20.94 -13.51 -13.84
C PRO A 280 21.48 -12.58 -12.74
N SER A 281 22.08 -11.48 -13.16
CA SER A 281 22.39 -10.38 -12.27
C SER A 281 21.17 -9.48 -12.16
N TRP A 282 20.84 -9.04 -10.95
CA TRP A 282 19.84 -8.00 -10.73
C TRP A 282 20.49 -6.75 -10.17
N GLY A 283 19.89 -5.61 -10.50
CA GLY A 283 20.35 -4.31 -10.04
C GLY A 283 20.10 -4.08 -8.55
N GLY A 284 20.45 -2.88 -8.09
CA GLY A 284 20.19 -2.52 -6.71
C GLY A 284 20.35 -1.05 -6.40
N ILE A 285 19.79 -0.65 -5.27
CA ILE A 285 19.99 0.66 -4.67
C ILE A 285 20.57 0.44 -3.29
N SER A 286 21.69 1.10 -3.00
CA SER A 286 22.21 1.24 -1.65
C SER A 286 22.17 2.71 -1.26
N ALA A 287 21.43 3.04 -0.20
CA ALA A 287 21.31 4.41 0.30
C ALA A 287 20.99 4.41 1.79
N PRO A 288 21.43 5.42 2.58
CA PRO A 288 21.08 5.48 4.00
C PRO A 288 19.57 5.62 4.23
N GLN A 289 18.86 6.31 3.34
CA GLN A 289 17.41 6.52 3.36
C GLN A 289 16.86 6.67 1.95
N LEU A 290 15.59 6.33 1.77
CA LEU A 290 14.86 6.49 0.50
C LEU A 290 13.51 7.15 0.75
N ARG A 291 13.19 8.21 0.00
CA ARG A 291 11.89 8.87 0.05
C ARG A 291 11.30 9.03 -1.33
N VAL A 292 10.12 8.44 -1.54
CA VAL A 292 9.38 8.48 -2.80
C VAL A 292 7.89 8.71 -2.59
N THR A 293 7.22 9.20 -3.63
CA THR A 293 5.75 9.19 -3.68
C THR A 293 5.25 7.86 -4.19
N THR A 294 5.80 7.38 -5.31
CA THR A 294 5.47 6.09 -5.92
C THR A 294 6.70 5.20 -5.92
N LEU A 295 6.53 3.95 -5.49
CA LEU A 295 7.55 2.91 -5.57
C LEU A 295 7.05 1.78 -6.47
N ASP A 296 7.75 1.54 -7.57
CA ASP A 296 7.59 0.35 -8.38
C ASP A 296 8.82 -0.55 -8.19
N TRP A 297 8.68 -1.56 -7.35
CA TRP A 297 9.77 -2.44 -6.93
C TRP A 297 9.64 -3.80 -7.61
N ASP A 298 10.31 -3.96 -8.75
CA ASP A 298 10.50 -5.22 -9.49
C ASP A 298 11.72 -6.01 -8.92
N THR A 299 12.50 -6.70 -9.76
CA THR A 299 13.73 -7.41 -9.42
C THR A 299 14.92 -6.46 -9.23
N ALA A 300 15.03 -5.88 -8.03
CA ALA A 300 16.24 -5.19 -7.58
C ALA A 300 16.43 -5.31 -6.07
N THR A 301 17.69 -5.26 -5.62
CA THR A 301 18.00 -5.18 -4.20
C THR A 301 17.76 -3.76 -3.70
N LEU A 302 17.06 -3.59 -2.58
CA LEU A 302 16.98 -2.30 -1.87
C LEU A 302 17.72 -2.40 -0.54
N ASP A 303 19.01 -2.08 -0.55
CA ASP A 303 19.84 -2.02 0.65
C ASP A 303 19.72 -0.65 1.30
N VAL A 304 18.63 -0.46 2.05
CA VAL A 304 18.35 0.77 2.79
C VAL A 304 18.23 0.43 4.27
N PRO A 305 19.33 0.56 5.06
CA PRO A 305 19.31 0.23 6.49
C PRO A 305 18.45 1.21 7.31
N GLY A 306 18.25 2.44 6.81
CA GLY A 306 17.36 3.42 7.40
C GLY A 306 15.90 3.24 6.99
N GLN A 307 15.23 4.36 6.71
CA GLN A 307 13.82 4.36 6.36
C GLN A 307 13.62 4.47 4.84
N ILE A 308 12.78 3.59 4.29
CA ILE A 308 12.14 3.73 2.99
C ILE A 308 10.75 4.31 3.24
N SER A 309 10.46 5.50 2.72
CA SER A 309 9.16 6.16 2.85
C SER A 309 8.46 6.27 1.51
N VAL A 310 7.32 5.61 1.38
CA VAL A 310 6.44 5.72 0.22
C VAL A 310 5.18 6.48 0.64
N THR A 311 5.00 7.72 0.19
CA THR A 311 3.86 8.55 0.61
C THR A 311 2.59 8.31 -0.21
N GLY A 312 2.71 7.76 -1.41
CA GLY A 312 1.64 7.38 -2.32
C GLY A 312 1.63 5.86 -2.54
N GLU A 313 1.60 5.43 -3.79
CA GLU A 313 1.41 4.01 -4.14
C GLU A 313 2.71 3.21 -4.12
N ALA A 314 2.61 1.94 -3.74
CA ALA A 314 3.70 0.97 -3.87
C ALA A 314 3.23 -0.27 -4.63
N ARG A 315 4.01 -0.72 -5.61
CA ARG A 315 3.83 -1.98 -6.30
C ARG A 315 5.06 -2.84 -6.05
N LEU A 316 4.86 -3.97 -5.37
CA LEU A 316 5.91 -4.94 -5.07
C LEU A 316 5.71 -6.17 -5.96
N HIS A 317 6.49 -6.27 -7.03
CA HIS A 317 6.35 -7.33 -8.04
C HIS A 317 7.71 -7.82 -8.54
N GLY A 318 7.73 -8.74 -9.49
CA GLY A 318 8.97 -9.35 -9.93
C GLY A 318 9.23 -10.65 -9.18
N GLY A 319 9.10 -11.75 -9.91
CA GLY A 319 9.40 -13.08 -9.43
C GLY A 319 10.87 -13.47 -9.53
N PRO A 320 11.23 -14.66 -8.99
CA PRO A 320 12.55 -15.23 -9.15
C PRO A 320 12.86 -15.45 -10.63
N GLN A 321 13.94 -14.82 -11.09
CA GLN A 321 14.49 -15.07 -12.43
C GLN A 321 15.27 -16.39 -12.48
N TRP A 322 15.64 -16.91 -11.31
CA TRP A 322 16.41 -18.14 -11.14
C TRP A 322 16.06 -18.79 -9.81
N PHE A 323 16.23 -20.10 -9.73
CA PHE A 323 16.10 -20.86 -8.50
C PHE A 323 17.41 -21.58 -8.20
N ASN A 324 17.90 -21.46 -6.98
CA ASN A 324 19.10 -22.14 -6.53
C ASN A 324 18.73 -23.51 -5.99
N TRP A 325 19.43 -24.55 -6.47
CA TRP A 325 19.33 -25.91 -5.94
C TRP A 325 20.72 -26.43 -5.63
N ASP A 326 20.99 -26.76 -4.37
CA ASP A 326 22.29 -27.27 -3.91
C ASP A 326 22.34 -28.81 -3.86
N GLY A 327 21.27 -29.49 -4.31
CA GLY A 327 21.12 -30.94 -4.24
C GLY A 327 20.84 -31.48 -2.83
N SER A 328 20.72 -30.60 -1.83
CA SER A 328 20.39 -30.91 -0.44
C SER A 328 19.33 -29.94 0.11
N GLY A 329 18.12 -30.04 -0.43
CA GLY A 329 16.97 -29.25 0.00
C GLY A 329 16.34 -28.45 -1.13
N PRO A 330 15.35 -27.61 -0.78
CA PRO A 330 14.41 -27.04 -1.73
C PRO A 330 15.04 -26.02 -2.66
N ALA A 331 14.50 -25.96 -3.88
CA ALA A 331 14.86 -24.91 -4.83
C ALA A 331 14.44 -23.54 -4.26
N VAL A 332 15.40 -22.73 -3.82
CA VAL A 332 15.12 -21.44 -3.20
C VAL A 332 15.08 -20.37 -4.29
N PRO A 333 14.08 -19.45 -4.28
CA PRO A 333 14.13 -18.23 -5.10
C PRO A 333 15.51 -17.58 -4.97
N ALA A 334 16.24 -17.47 -6.09
CA ALA A 334 17.56 -16.84 -6.07
C ALA A 334 17.45 -15.37 -5.66
N TYR A 335 16.35 -14.72 -6.06
CA TYR A 335 15.98 -13.36 -5.68
C TYR A 335 14.84 -13.37 -4.65
N ARG A 336 15.00 -12.56 -3.60
CA ARG A 336 13.99 -12.25 -2.57
C ARG A 336 13.95 -10.76 -2.31
N LYS A 337 12.79 -10.23 -1.92
CA LYS A 337 12.67 -8.84 -1.48
C LYS A 337 13.07 -8.76 -0.02
N VAL A 338 14.18 -8.08 0.25
CA VAL A 338 14.75 -7.97 1.60
C VAL A 338 14.52 -6.58 2.18
N VAL A 339 13.89 -6.50 3.35
CA VAL A 339 13.65 -5.27 4.12
C VAL A 339 14.42 -5.38 5.44
N ASN A 340 15.59 -4.76 5.52
CA ASN A 340 16.42 -4.73 6.74
C ASN A 340 16.21 -3.46 7.59
N GLY A 341 15.77 -2.37 6.97
CA GLY A 341 15.43 -1.12 7.63
C GLY A 341 13.94 -1.01 7.98
N THR A 342 13.36 0.17 7.79
CA THR A 342 11.91 0.39 7.94
C THR A 342 11.27 0.77 6.61
N LEU A 343 10.31 -0.02 6.13
CA LEU A 343 9.45 0.31 4.98
C LEU A 343 8.13 0.90 5.48
N LEU A 344 7.95 2.20 5.28
CA LEU A 344 6.73 2.94 5.62
C LEU A 344 5.86 3.14 4.37
N LEU A 345 4.66 2.56 4.41
CA LEU A 345 3.68 2.56 3.31
C LEU A 345 2.51 3.50 3.65
N GLY A 346 2.48 4.65 2.99
CA GLY A 346 1.52 5.75 3.22
C GLY A 346 0.31 5.77 2.30
N GLY A 347 0.32 5.02 1.20
CA GLY A 347 -0.82 4.87 0.29
C GLY A 347 -1.15 3.41 0.01
N ARG A 348 -1.82 3.16 -1.12
CA ARG A 348 -2.21 1.81 -1.54
C ARG A 348 -0.96 1.02 -1.95
N THR A 349 -0.80 -0.17 -1.37
CA THR A 349 0.31 -1.07 -1.70
C THR A 349 -0.22 -2.37 -2.28
N THR A 350 0.32 -2.83 -3.39
CA THR A 350 0.09 -4.19 -3.91
C THR A 350 1.37 -5.00 -3.80
N TRP A 351 1.22 -6.27 -3.44
CA TRP A 351 2.29 -7.26 -3.45
C TRP A 351 1.81 -8.50 -4.19
N SER A 352 2.48 -8.79 -5.31
CA SER A 352 2.12 -9.89 -6.22
C SER A 352 2.36 -11.28 -5.65
N GLY A 353 3.19 -11.41 -4.61
CA GLY A 353 3.59 -12.71 -4.06
C GLY A 353 4.47 -13.55 -4.97
N GLU A 354 5.04 -12.99 -6.04
CA GLU A 354 5.90 -13.75 -6.96
C GLU A 354 7.25 -14.14 -6.31
N THR A 355 7.64 -13.49 -5.21
CA THR A 355 8.79 -13.85 -4.37
C THR A 355 8.51 -13.50 -2.91
N ASP A 356 9.29 -14.09 -2.00
CA ASP A 356 9.21 -13.82 -0.56
C ASP A 356 9.55 -12.35 -0.23
N LEU A 357 8.86 -11.81 0.78
CA LEU A 357 9.13 -10.51 1.38
C LEU A 357 9.65 -10.70 2.81
N VAL A 358 10.95 -10.62 2.98
CA VAL A 358 11.67 -11.06 4.20
C VAL A 358 12.62 -9.98 4.71
N GLY A 359 13.19 -10.16 5.89
CA GLY A 359 14.33 -9.36 6.36
C GLY A 359 14.29 -9.06 7.86
N SER A 360 15.38 -8.50 8.37
CA SER A 360 15.50 -8.17 9.80
C SER A 360 14.74 -6.91 10.22
N GLY A 361 14.15 -6.20 9.25
CA GLY A 361 13.52 -4.90 9.42
C GLY A 361 12.04 -4.94 9.73
N ARG A 362 11.39 -3.80 9.49
CA ARG A 362 9.97 -3.56 9.79
C ARG A 362 9.21 -3.05 8.56
N ILE A 363 7.98 -3.51 8.40
CA ILE A 363 7.00 -2.89 7.50
C ILE A 363 5.92 -2.21 8.33
N ARG A 364 5.51 -1.00 7.95
CA ARG A 364 4.39 -0.29 8.59
C ARG A 364 3.42 0.25 7.54
N THR A 365 2.16 -0.09 7.72
CA THR A 365 1.04 0.43 6.90
C THR A 365 0.26 1.48 7.69
N GLN A 366 -0.17 2.56 7.04
CA GLN A 366 -0.93 3.63 7.69
C GLN A 366 -2.42 3.30 7.85
N ALA A 367 -3.07 3.95 8.81
CA ALA A 367 -4.52 3.83 9.01
C ALA A 367 -5.29 4.33 7.79
N GLY A 368 -6.39 3.65 7.45
CA GLY A 368 -7.21 3.98 6.27
C GLY A 368 -6.56 3.66 4.92
N ARG A 369 -5.43 2.95 4.90
CA ARG A 369 -4.73 2.51 3.68
C ARG A 369 -4.81 1.00 3.51
N GLU A 370 -4.59 0.53 2.28
CA GLU A 370 -4.67 -0.88 1.92
C GLU A 370 -3.28 -1.44 1.59
N PHE A 371 -2.98 -2.61 2.14
CA PHE A 371 -1.94 -3.52 1.67
C PHE A 371 -2.63 -4.73 1.05
N ILE A 372 -2.45 -4.93 -0.25
CA ILE A 372 -3.17 -5.95 -1.01
C ILE A 372 -2.18 -7.02 -1.39
N ASP A 373 -2.43 -8.19 -0.85
CA ASP A 373 -1.72 -9.41 -1.16
C ASP A 373 -2.45 -10.12 -2.31
N GLU A 374 -1.82 -10.07 -3.48
CA GLU A 374 -2.29 -10.64 -4.73
C GLU A 374 -1.64 -12.01 -5.01
N THR A 375 -0.96 -12.60 -4.02
CA THR A 375 -0.23 -13.88 -4.14
C THR A 375 -1.11 -14.94 -4.82
N ALA A 376 -0.83 -15.19 -6.09
CA ALA A 376 -1.69 -16.00 -6.95
C ALA A 376 -1.44 -17.50 -6.82
N GLN A 377 -0.20 -17.88 -6.54
CA GLN A 377 0.25 -19.27 -6.46
C GLN A 377 1.24 -19.42 -5.31
N GLU A 378 1.39 -20.65 -4.85
CA GLU A 378 2.48 -21.04 -3.96
C GLU A 378 3.80 -21.08 -4.75
N LEU A 379 4.93 -20.93 -4.06
CA LEU A 379 6.24 -21.02 -4.71
C LEU A 379 6.62 -22.50 -4.88
N PRO A 380 7.32 -22.85 -5.98
CA PRO A 380 7.89 -24.18 -6.12
C PRO A 380 8.75 -24.57 -4.92
N ASP A 381 8.60 -25.82 -4.53
CA ASP A 381 9.40 -26.50 -3.52
C ASP A 381 10.05 -27.75 -4.17
N ASP A 382 10.77 -28.58 -3.40
CA ASP A 382 11.42 -29.81 -3.88
C ASP A 382 10.48 -30.73 -4.70
N PHE A 383 10.97 -31.28 -5.82
CA PHE A 383 10.34 -32.35 -6.62
C PHE A 383 8.83 -32.19 -6.90
N ASP A 384 8.44 -31.13 -7.61
CA ASP A 384 7.04 -30.82 -8.00
C ASP A 384 6.07 -30.54 -6.83
N THR A 385 6.59 -30.20 -5.66
CA THR A 385 5.78 -29.70 -4.53
C THR A 385 5.78 -28.17 -4.49
N THR A 386 4.92 -27.59 -3.65
CA THR A 386 4.79 -26.14 -3.50
C THR A 386 4.76 -25.75 -2.01
N ARG A 387 5.23 -24.54 -1.70
CA ARG A 387 5.20 -23.95 -0.36
C ARG A 387 4.52 -22.57 -0.36
N PRO A 388 3.93 -22.14 0.79
CA PRO A 388 3.46 -20.78 0.94
C PRO A 388 4.58 -19.74 0.69
N VAL A 389 4.20 -18.59 0.13
CA VAL A 389 5.08 -17.41 0.03
C VAL A 389 5.27 -16.84 1.42
N GLU A 390 6.50 -16.44 1.76
CA GLU A 390 6.81 -15.89 3.07
C GLU A 390 6.64 -14.38 3.15
N LEU A 391 5.92 -13.93 4.17
CA LEU A 391 5.99 -12.57 4.71
C LEU A 391 6.80 -12.62 6.02
N GLY A 392 8.11 -12.56 5.90
CA GLY A 392 9.08 -12.86 6.96
C GLY A 392 9.93 -11.68 7.39
N VAL A 393 9.34 -10.49 7.51
CA VAL A 393 10.01 -9.34 8.15
C VAL A 393 9.92 -9.44 9.66
N ALA A 394 10.88 -8.90 10.42
CA ALA A 394 10.90 -9.02 11.87
C ALA A 394 9.60 -8.51 12.53
N VAL A 395 9.06 -7.38 12.06
CA VAL A 395 7.76 -6.84 12.49
C VAL A 395 6.96 -6.30 11.31
N PHE A 396 5.68 -6.68 11.23
CA PHE A 396 4.70 -6.05 10.36
C PHE A 396 3.68 -5.28 11.21
N GLU A 397 3.74 -3.96 11.21
CA GLU A 397 2.80 -3.07 11.92
C GLU A 397 1.63 -2.69 10.99
N HIS A 398 0.46 -3.23 11.27
CA HIS A 398 -0.71 -3.06 10.46
C HIS A 398 -1.77 -2.15 11.12
N HIS A 399 -2.03 -0.98 10.53
CA HIS A 399 -3.05 -0.04 11.01
C HIS A 399 -4.23 0.16 10.04
N GLY A 400 -4.12 -0.36 8.81
CA GLY A 400 -5.07 -0.14 7.71
C GLY A 400 -5.97 -1.35 7.43
N THR A 401 -6.05 -1.74 6.16
CA THR A 401 -6.62 -3.03 5.72
C THR A 401 -5.56 -3.87 5.02
N TYR A 402 -5.30 -5.08 5.49
CA TYR A 402 -4.51 -6.09 4.81
C TYR A 402 -5.51 -7.00 4.11
N LEU A 403 -5.46 -7.04 2.78
CA LEU A 403 -6.43 -7.74 1.97
C LEU A 403 -5.75 -8.87 1.18
N LYS A 404 -6.03 -10.12 1.55
CA LYS A 404 -5.59 -11.31 0.79
C LYS A 404 -6.61 -11.63 -0.30
N THR A 405 -6.22 -11.44 -1.55
CA THR A 405 -7.09 -11.64 -2.72
C THR A 405 -6.67 -12.82 -3.59
N GLY A 406 -5.36 -13.08 -3.71
CA GLY A 406 -4.84 -14.16 -4.57
C GLY A 406 -5.10 -15.57 -4.03
N ALA A 407 -5.08 -16.55 -4.92
CA ALA A 407 -5.39 -17.96 -4.63
C ALA A 407 -4.24 -18.75 -3.97
N GLY A 408 -3.02 -18.21 -3.92
CA GLY A 408 -1.87 -18.84 -3.28
C GLY A 408 -1.91 -18.72 -1.75
N ALA A 409 -1.11 -19.53 -1.06
CA ALA A 409 -0.93 -19.45 0.39
C ALA A 409 0.21 -18.47 0.75
N VAL A 410 0.00 -17.71 1.84
CA VAL A 410 1.02 -16.85 2.44
C VAL A 410 1.23 -17.24 3.90
N ASN A 411 2.49 -17.38 4.28
CA ASN A 411 2.92 -17.64 5.65
C ASN A 411 3.65 -16.41 6.22
N VAL A 412 3.03 -15.79 7.22
CA VAL A 412 3.60 -14.71 8.01
C VAL A 412 4.43 -15.34 9.13
N THR A 413 5.75 -15.31 8.96
CA THR A 413 6.71 -15.94 9.87
C THR A 413 7.25 -14.98 10.93
N GLY A 414 7.19 -13.67 10.65
CA GLY A 414 7.57 -12.60 11.56
C GLY A 414 6.48 -12.23 12.58
N HIS A 415 6.77 -11.25 13.46
CA HIS A 415 5.77 -10.73 14.37
C HIS A 415 4.79 -9.80 13.64
N PHE A 416 3.48 -9.99 13.82
CA PHE A 416 2.44 -9.17 13.20
C PHE A 416 1.66 -8.40 14.28
N ASP A 417 1.70 -7.07 14.27
CA ASP A 417 0.90 -6.19 15.15
C ASP A 417 -0.29 -5.66 14.35
N ASN A 418 -1.47 -6.27 14.56
CA ASN A 418 -2.69 -5.87 13.89
C ASN A 418 -3.52 -4.93 14.76
N ARG A 419 -3.65 -3.68 14.31
CA ARG A 419 -4.58 -2.66 14.83
C ARG A 419 -5.66 -2.27 13.82
N GLY A 420 -5.60 -2.82 12.62
CA GLY A 420 -6.50 -2.57 11.50
C GLY A 420 -7.43 -3.76 11.23
N VAL A 421 -7.61 -4.09 9.95
CA VAL A 421 -8.41 -5.22 9.49
C VAL A 421 -7.55 -6.12 8.61
N VAL A 422 -7.38 -7.38 9.00
CA VAL A 422 -6.87 -8.44 8.12
C VAL A 422 -8.08 -9.14 7.53
N ARG A 423 -8.24 -9.09 6.22
CA ARG A 423 -9.35 -9.70 5.50
C ARG A 423 -8.87 -10.63 4.41
N THR A 424 -9.49 -11.79 4.28
CA THR A 424 -9.38 -12.65 3.10
C THR A 424 -10.61 -12.44 2.21
N GLN A 425 -10.49 -12.55 0.88
CA GLN A 425 -11.64 -12.50 -0.06
C GLN A 425 -11.56 -13.53 -1.21
N GLY A 426 -10.38 -14.05 -1.53
CA GLY A 426 -10.18 -15.08 -2.55
C GLY A 426 -10.27 -16.50 -2.00
N SER A 427 -9.75 -17.48 -2.76
CA SER A 427 -9.69 -18.89 -2.36
C SER A 427 -8.34 -19.32 -1.76
N GLY A 428 -7.45 -18.36 -1.47
CA GLY A 428 -6.12 -18.64 -0.94
C GLY A 428 -6.10 -19.02 0.54
N ARG A 429 -4.93 -18.92 1.16
CA ARG A 429 -4.76 -19.16 2.61
C ARG A 429 -3.83 -18.11 3.20
N LEU A 430 -4.14 -17.68 4.43
CA LEU A 430 -3.27 -16.81 5.21
C LEU A 430 -2.92 -17.52 6.53
N ILE A 431 -1.63 -17.69 6.77
CA ILE A 431 -1.09 -18.43 7.92
C ILE A 431 -0.21 -17.48 8.72
N PHE A 432 -0.43 -17.36 10.02
CA PHE A 432 0.46 -16.69 10.97
C PHE A 432 1.20 -17.75 11.76
N SER A 433 2.41 -18.11 11.34
CA SER A 433 3.30 -19.00 12.11
C SER A 433 4.21 -18.23 13.07
N GLY A 434 4.48 -16.95 12.79
CA GLY A 434 5.04 -16.00 13.74
C GLY A 434 4.02 -15.53 14.78
N GLY A 435 4.48 -14.75 15.76
CA GLY A 435 3.60 -14.22 16.81
C GLY A 435 2.65 -13.13 16.29
N LEU A 436 1.39 -13.16 16.71
CA LEU A 436 0.35 -12.20 16.33
C LEU A 436 -0.16 -11.42 17.56
N ASP A 437 -0.08 -10.08 17.51
CA ASP A 437 -0.81 -9.18 18.42
C ASP A 437 -2.09 -8.69 17.71
N GLN A 438 -3.24 -9.21 18.10
CA GLN A 438 -4.52 -9.05 17.42
C GLN A 438 -5.45 -8.07 18.16
N ARG A 439 -5.15 -6.76 18.07
CA ARG A 439 -5.99 -5.68 18.64
C ARG A 439 -7.07 -5.20 17.68
N GLY A 440 -6.88 -5.45 16.38
CA GLY A 440 -7.79 -5.14 15.30
C GLY A 440 -8.79 -6.27 15.01
N THR A 441 -9.08 -6.48 13.72
CA THR A 441 -10.02 -7.48 13.22
C THR A 441 -9.32 -8.53 12.35
N LEU A 442 -9.67 -9.81 12.53
CA LEU A 442 -9.51 -10.87 11.53
C LEU A 442 -10.89 -11.12 10.91
N ASP A 443 -10.98 -11.02 9.59
CA ASP A 443 -12.23 -11.15 8.82
C ASP A 443 -12.01 -12.20 7.72
N ALA A 444 -12.36 -13.45 8.02
CA ALA A 444 -12.24 -14.56 7.08
C ALA A 444 -13.46 -14.58 6.15
N GLN A 445 -13.24 -14.23 4.88
CA GLN A 445 -14.23 -14.29 3.80
C GLN A 445 -13.60 -15.01 2.59
N GLY A 446 -14.29 -15.99 2.02
CA GLY A 446 -13.79 -16.80 0.88
C GLY A 446 -12.63 -17.75 1.19
N ALA A 447 -11.75 -17.40 2.14
CA ALA A 447 -10.58 -18.16 2.53
C ALA A 447 -10.33 -18.17 4.04
N ARG A 448 -9.73 -19.26 4.51
CA ARG A 448 -9.36 -19.51 5.91
C ARG A 448 -8.16 -18.68 6.35
N ILE A 449 -8.18 -18.24 7.61
CA ILE A 449 -7.04 -17.66 8.32
C ILE A 449 -6.61 -18.63 9.42
N ASP A 450 -5.33 -18.98 9.48
CA ASP A 450 -4.76 -19.79 10.56
C ASP A 450 -3.75 -18.99 11.38
N VAL A 451 -3.83 -19.08 12.71
CA VAL A 451 -2.88 -18.53 13.67
C VAL A 451 -2.23 -19.70 14.38
N LEU A 452 -1.07 -20.12 13.90
CA LEU A 452 -0.29 -21.25 14.42
C LEU A 452 0.79 -20.80 15.42
N GLY A 453 1.24 -19.55 15.30
CA GLY A 453 2.18 -18.94 16.24
C GLY A 453 1.49 -18.38 17.50
N PRO A 454 2.27 -17.82 18.44
CA PRO A 454 1.73 -17.24 19.67
C PRO A 454 0.74 -16.10 19.41
N LEU A 455 -0.45 -16.18 20.00
CA LEU A 455 -1.47 -15.13 19.99
C LEU A 455 -1.42 -14.29 21.27
N ALA A 456 -1.15 -12.99 21.18
CA ALA A 456 -0.99 -12.12 22.36
C ALA A 456 -2.24 -12.03 23.24
N GLN A 457 -3.44 -12.20 22.67
CA GLN A 457 -4.72 -12.16 23.37
C GLN A 457 -5.10 -13.50 24.01
N TRP A 458 -4.31 -14.56 23.83
CA TRP A 458 -4.58 -15.86 24.43
C TRP A 458 -3.87 -16.02 25.77
N SER A 459 -4.61 -16.38 26.81
CA SER A 459 -4.06 -16.82 28.10
C SER A 459 -4.29 -18.32 28.25
N PRO A 460 -3.24 -19.16 28.09
CA PRO A 460 -3.37 -20.61 28.24
C PRO A 460 -3.79 -21.02 29.66
N ALA A 461 -3.25 -20.32 30.68
CA ALA A 461 -3.52 -20.63 32.09
C ALA A 461 -4.98 -20.41 32.49
N GLU A 462 -5.64 -19.40 31.91
CA GLU A 462 -7.05 -19.10 32.16
C GLU A 462 -7.97 -19.67 31.07
N ARG A 463 -7.41 -20.29 30.03
CA ARG A 463 -8.11 -20.65 28.79
C ARG A 463 -8.99 -19.51 28.27
N ARG A 464 -8.42 -18.30 28.28
CA ARG A 464 -9.14 -17.04 28.05
C ARG A 464 -8.67 -16.36 26.76
N LEU A 465 -9.63 -16.05 25.89
CA LEU A 465 -9.43 -15.15 24.75
C LEU A 465 -9.76 -13.72 25.19
N GLY A 466 -8.72 -12.91 25.42
CA GLY A 466 -8.78 -11.64 26.14
C GLY A 466 -9.20 -10.42 25.32
N GLY A 467 -9.18 -10.48 23.99
CA GLY A 467 -9.49 -9.34 23.13
C GLY A 467 -9.37 -9.64 21.64
N GLY A 468 -9.54 -8.59 20.83
CA GLY A 468 -9.59 -8.67 19.37
C GLY A 468 -11.01 -8.89 18.82
N ARG A 469 -11.16 -8.77 17.50
CA ARG A 469 -12.39 -9.08 16.78
C ARG A 469 -12.12 -10.19 15.74
N TYR A 470 -12.91 -11.26 15.80
CA TYR A 470 -12.80 -12.42 14.93
C TYR A 470 -14.14 -12.58 14.20
N VAL A 471 -14.12 -12.45 12.88
CA VAL A 471 -15.31 -12.52 12.03
C VAL A 471 -15.10 -13.63 11.01
N MET A 472 -16.07 -14.54 10.95
CA MET A 472 -16.06 -15.69 10.04
C MET A 472 -17.32 -15.63 9.19
N ARG A 473 -17.13 -15.51 7.87
CA ARG A 473 -18.22 -15.38 6.89
C ARG A 473 -18.17 -16.56 5.93
N ASP A 474 -18.98 -17.59 6.22
CA ASP A 474 -18.95 -18.90 5.54
C ASP A 474 -17.52 -19.45 5.39
N GLN A 475 -16.70 -19.25 6.43
CA GLN A 475 -15.28 -19.59 6.47
C GLN A 475 -14.81 -19.89 7.89
N ALA A 476 -13.56 -20.33 8.05
CA ALA A 476 -12.98 -20.64 9.34
C ALA A 476 -11.83 -19.70 9.73
N ILE A 477 -11.71 -19.45 11.03
CA ILE A 477 -10.46 -19.00 11.66
C ILE A 477 -9.96 -20.12 12.55
N GLY A 478 -8.73 -20.58 12.31
CA GLY A 478 -8.03 -21.56 13.13
C GLY A 478 -7.04 -20.90 14.08
N LEU A 479 -7.08 -21.24 15.36
CA LEU A 479 -6.14 -20.77 16.38
C LEU A 479 -5.44 -21.99 17.01
N ASP A 480 -4.12 -22.03 17.05
CA ASP A 480 -3.42 -23.03 17.87
C ASP A 480 -3.38 -22.53 19.32
N LEU A 481 -4.20 -23.18 20.16
CA LEU A 481 -4.37 -22.79 21.56
C LEU A 481 -3.43 -23.55 22.51
N GLY A 482 -2.56 -24.41 21.98
CA GLY A 482 -1.54 -25.16 22.73
C GLY A 482 -2.05 -26.39 23.50
N ALA A 483 -3.37 -26.61 23.53
CA ALA A 483 -4.01 -27.75 24.17
C ALA A 483 -5.39 -28.03 23.51
N PRO A 484 -5.92 -29.26 23.53
CA PRO A 484 -7.13 -29.62 22.79
C PRO A 484 -8.44 -29.00 23.33
N GLU A 485 -8.50 -28.58 24.59
CA GLU A 485 -9.73 -28.19 25.28
C GLU A 485 -10.29 -26.84 24.81
N GLY A 486 -9.49 -26.00 24.14
CA GLY A 486 -9.94 -24.73 23.57
C GLY A 486 -10.33 -23.66 24.60
N ILE A 487 -11.20 -22.74 24.19
CA ILE A 487 -11.55 -21.51 24.91
C ILE A 487 -12.62 -21.81 25.97
N ALA A 488 -12.35 -21.46 27.22
CA ALA A 488 -13.32 -21.51 28.31
C ALA A 488 -13.89 -20.14 28.68
N HIS A 489 -13.12 -19.07 28.47
CA HIS A 489 -13.52 -17.69 28.78
C HIS A 489 -13.35 -16.78 27.56
N ASN A 490 -14.44 -16.15 27.11
CA ASN A 490 -14.41 -15.16 26.04
C ASN A 490 -14.55 -13.73 26.58
N ALA A 491 -13.57 -12.89 26.30
CA ALA A 491 -13.65 -11.43 26.44
C ALA A 491 -13.48 -10.69 25.09
N ALA A 492 -13.27 -11.43 24.01
CA ALA A 492 -13.17 -10.90 22.66
C ALA A 492 -14.54 -10.73 22.00
N ARG A 493 -14.53 -10.20 20.77
CA ARG A 493 -15.70 -10.15 19.89
C ARG A 493 -15.60 -11.25 18.85
N ILE A 494 -16.51 -12.22 18.89
CA ILE A 494 -16.59 -13.36 17.98
C ILE A 494 -17.88 -13.26 17.19
N GLU A 495 -17.79 -13.37 15.87
CA GLU A 495 -18.92 -13.30 14.96
C GLU A 495 -18.88 -14.46 13.96
N LEU A 496 -19.91 -15.31 13.99
CA LEU A 496 -20.12 -16.39 13.04
C LEU A 496 -21.28 -16.01 12.12
N HIS A 497 -21.02 -15.88 10.84
CA HIS A 497 -22.02 -15.55 9.83
C HIS A 497 -22.00 -16.60 8.73
N GLY A 498 -23.08 -17.36 8.58
CA GLY A 498 -23.17 -18.42 7.58
C GLY A 498 -23.01 -19.84 8.13
N GLN A 499 -23.49 -20.84 7.39
CA GLN A 499 -23.55 -22.24 7.83
C GLN A 499 -22.16 -22.86 7.99
N GLU A 500 -21.17 -22.38 7.26
CA GLU A 500 -19.78 -22.87 7.31
C GLU A 500 -18.88 -22.05 8.26
N ALA A 501 -19.43 -21.04 8.94
CA ALA A 501 -18.65 -20.20 9.84
C ALA A 501 -18.16 -20.97 11.08
N ARG A 502 -16.83 -21.06 11.30
CA ARG A 502 -16.25 -21.80 12.43
C ARG A 502 -15.07 -21.08 13.09
N LEU A 503 -15.01 -21.12 14.43
CA LEU A 503 -13.78 -20.88 15.18
C LEU A 503 -13.18 -22.24 15.56
N LEU A 504 -11.96 -22.50 15.13
CA LEU A 504 -11.31 -23.80 15.29
C LEU A 504 -10.11 -23.69 16.22
N ASN A 505 -9.93 -24.69 17.06
CA ASN A 505 -8.68 -24.98 17.75
C ASN A 505 -7.91 -25.99 16.89
N VAL A 506 -6.76 -25.58 16.34
CA VAL A 506 -6.00 -26.38 15.35
C VAL A 506 -4.82 -27.12 15.99
N HIS A 507 -4.79 -27.18 17.31
CA HIS A 507 -3.72 -27.80 18.08
C HIS A 507 -3.41 -29.25 17.61
N GLY A 508 -2.14 -29.50 17.32
CA GLY A 508 -1.67 -30.80 16.82
C GLY A 508 -2.14 -31.11 15.39
N GLY A 509 -2.46 -30.09 14.60
CA GLY A 509 -2.88 -30.23 13.20
C GLY A 509 -4.29 -30.80 13.02
N THR A 510 -5.09 -30.84 14.09
CA THR A 510 -6.47 -31.35 14.07
C THR A 510 -7.43 -30.22 14.39
N ASP A 511 -8.38 -29.97 13.49
CA ASP A 511 -9.43 -28.99 13.70
C ASP A 511 -10.45 -29.51 14.75
N ARG A 512 -10.65 -28.73 15.82
CA ARG A 512 -11.67 -28.96 16.84
C ARG A 512 -12.48 -27.69 17.05
N PRO A 513 -13.76 -27.73 17.45
CA PRO A 513 -14.50 -26.52 17.78
C PRO A 513 -13.84 -25.77 18.94
N ALA A 514 -13.37 -24.54 18.70
CA ALA A 514 -12.64 -23.79 19.73
C ALA A 514 -13.50 -23.40 20.92
N LEU A 515 -14.82 -23.34 20.73
CA LEU A 515 -15.79 -22.85 21.70
C LEU A 515 -16.58 -23.97 22.39
N ALA A 516 -16.28 -25.24 22.13
CA ALA A 516 -16.98 -26.37 22.74
C ALA A 516 -17.01 -26.28 24.29
N ASN A 517 -15.93 -25.78 24.92
CA ASN A 517 -15.85 -25.65 26.37
C ASN A 517 -16.13 -24.22 26.88
N LEU A 518 -16.77 -23.36 26.09
CA LEU A 518 -17.03 -21.97 26.48
C LEU A 518 -17.98 -21.92 27.68
N ALA A 519 -17.46 -21.61 28.87
CA ALA A 519 -18.20 -21.56 30.12
C ALA A 519 -18.57 -20.13 30.54
N LEU A 520 -17.82 -19.12 30.11
CA LEU A 520 -18.06 -17.72 30.45
C LEU A 520 -17.86 -16.79 29.25
N ASN A 521 -18.89 -16.03 28.91
CA ASN A 521 -18.81 -14.93 27.96
C ASN A 521 -18.92 -13.58 28.69
N THR A 522 -17.83 -12.81 28.71
CA THR A 522 -17.83 -11.38 29.10
C THR A 522 -17.68 -10.45 27.91
N GLY A 523 -17.35 -10.99 26.73
CA GLY A 523 -17.18 -10.26 25.48
C GLY A 523 -18.46 -10.22 24.65
N THR A 524 -18.32 -10.47 23.34
CA THR A 524 -19.44 -10.57 22.41
C THR A 524 -19.36 -11.87 21.63
N VAL A 525 -20.47 -12.59 21.53
CA VAL A 525 -20.68 -13.69 20.58
C VAL A 525 -21.92 -13.35 19.76
N ARG A 526 -21.79 -13.34 18.43
CA ARG A 526 -22.92 -13.19 17.51
C ARG A 526 -22.95 -14.34 16.52
N LEU A 527 -24.11 -14.95 16.36
CA LEU A 527 -24.42 -15.96 15.35
C LEU A 527 -25.42 -15.35 14.38
N GLY A 528 -25.18 -15.48 13.07
CA GLY A 528 -26.07 -14.96 12.04
C GLY A 528 -25.99 -15.78 10.76
N GLY A 529 -26.96 -15.58 9.87
CA GLY A 529 -26.96 -16.21 8.54
C GLY A 529 -26.97 -17.74 8.56
N GLY A 530 -27.58 -18.37 9.57
CA GLY A 530 -27.63 -19.82 9.71
C GLY A 530 -26.43 -20.45 10.43
N ALA A 531 -25.60 -19.65 11.10
CA ALA A 531 -24.49 -20.18 11.89
C ALA A 531 -24.99 -21.02 13.07
N SER A 532 -24.22 -22.07 13.42
CA SER A 532 -24.48 -22.92 14.58
C SER A 532 -23.26 -22.95 15.51
N LEU A 533 -23.53 -22.90 16.82
CA LEU A 533 -22.53 -23.03 17.88
C LEU A 533 -23.04 -24.01 18.94
N GLY A 534 -22.23 -25.02 19.26
CA GLY A 534 -22.46 -25.94 20.38
C GLY A 534 -21.43 -25.76 21.49
N THR A 535 -21.85 -25.87 22.75
CA THR A 535 -20.97 -26.04 23.92
C THR A 535 -21.28 -27.35 24.64
N ASP A 536 -20.27 -27.99 25.21
CA ASP A 536 -20.36 -29.23 25.99
C ASP A 536 -20.59 -28.96 27.49
N VAL A 537 -20.58 -27.68 27.88
CA VAL A 537 -20.66 -27.22 29.27
C VAL A 537 -21.72 -26.12 29.40
N SER A 538 -22.13 -25.84 30.64
CA SER A 538 -22.96 -24.69 30.96
C SER A 538 -22.31 -23.36 30.59
N LEU A 539 -23.10 -22.42 30.09
CA LEU A 539 -22.65 -21.13 29.62
C LEU A 539 -23.20 -20.00 30.50
N GLN A 540 -22.30 -19.23 31.11
CA GLN A 540 -22.64 -17.96 31.76
C GLN A 540 -22.40 -16.79 30.80
N ASN A 541 -23.44 -16.01 30.52
CA ASN A 541 -23.34 -14.76 29.77
C ASN A 541 -23.36 -13.55 30.72
N ARG A 542 -22.28 -12.76 30.69
CA ARG A 542 -22.16 -11.45 31.35
C ARG A 542 -21.88 -10.32 30.37
N GLY A 543 -21.65 -10.66 29.10
CA GLY A 543 -21.41 -9.74 28.01
C GLY A 543 -22.61 -9.66 27.07
N THR A 544 -22.36 -9.71 25.77
CA THR A 544 -23.41 -9.77 24.73
C THR A 544 -23.40 -11.12 24.04
N LEU A 545 -24.58 -11.71 23.88
CA LEU A 545 -24.83 -12.89 23.08
C LEU A 545 -25.96 -12.58 22.10
N ALA A 546 -25.78 -12.83 20.81
CA ALA A 546 -26.86 -12.71 19.83
C ALA A 546 -26.95 -13.97 18.97
N VAL A 547 -28.17 -14.48 18.79
CA VAL A 547 -28.49 -15.59 17.89
C VAL A 547 -29.50 -15.07 16.88
N GLY A 548 -29.06 -14.74 15.68
CA GLY A 548 -29.92 -14.20 14.63
C GLY A 548 -30.81 -15.26 13.97
N GLU A 549 -31.66 -14.81 13.04
CA GLU A 549 -32.54 -15.65 12.25
C GLU A 549 -31.83 -16.88 11.66
N GLY A 550 -32.50 -18.03 11.73
CA GLY A 550 -32.02 -19.32 11.21
C GLY A 550 -30.79 -19.89 11.92
N SER A 551 -30.24 -19.19 12.91
CA SER A 551 -29.00 -19.57 13.61
C SER A 551 -29.33 -20.28 14.93
N ALA A 552 -28.39 -21.04 15.47
CA ALA A 552 -28.61 -21.84 16.67
C ALA A 552 -27.44 -21.78 17.66
N LEU A 553 -27.77 -21.61 18.94
CA LEU A 553 -26.87 -21.87 20.06
C LEU A 553 -27.38 -23.07 20.86
N GLU A 554 -26.59 -24.13 20.91
CA GLU A 554 -26.83 -25.31 21.74
C GLU A 554 -25.86 -25.33 22.92
N VAL A 555 -26.40 -25.25 24.13
CA VAL A 555 -25.63 -25.33 25.37
C VAL A 555 -25.85 -26.71 25.98
N GLY A 556 -24.78 -27.49 26.14
CA GLY A 556 -24.84 -28.85 26.71
C GLY A 556 -25.16 -28.93 28.21
N GLY A 557 -25.55 -27.81 28.82
CA GLY A 557 -25.98 -27.68 30.20
C GLY A 557 -26.79 -26.40 30.38
N ASP A 558 -26.82 -25.83 31.58
CA ASP A 558 -27.53 -24.56 31.82
C ASP A 558 -26.97 -23.37 31.03
N TYR A 559 -27.86 -22.54 30.50
CA TYR A 559 -27.58 -21.17 30.08
C TYR A 559 -27.98 -20.18 31.18
N ARG A 560 -27.08 -19.29 31.59
CA ARG A 560 -27.37 -18.26 32.61
C ARG A 560 -26.88 -16.88 32.21
N GLN A 561 -27.79 -15.91 32.12
CA GLN A 561 -27.46 -14.49 31.98
C GLN A 561 -27.37 -13.82 33.35
N LEU A 562 -26.24 -13.17 33.64
CA LEU A 562 -25.94 -12.56 34.95
C LEU A 562 -25.42 -11.12 34.82
N GLY A 563 -25.87 -10.25 35.72
CA GLY A 563 -25.41 -8.87 35.84
C GLY A 563 -26.21 -7.89 34.98
N THR A 564 -26.19 -6.61 35.36
CA THR A 564 -27.04 -5.57 34.75
C THR A 564 -26.60 -5.12 33.36
N ALA A 565 -25.34 -5.37 33.00
CA ALA A 565 -24.79 -5.03 31.69
C ALA A 565 -24.94 -6.15 30.64
N ALA A 566 -25.37 -7.34 31.06
CA ALA A 566 -25.49 -8.49 30.17
C ALA A 566 -26.67 -8.32 29.20
N ARG A 567 -26.47 -8.84 27.98
CA ARG A 567 -27.44 -8.75 26.88
C ARG A 567 -27.55 -10.08 26.15
N THR A 568 -28.78 -10.47 25.83
CA THR A 568 -29.08 -11.63 24.99
C THR A 568 -30.16 -11.32 23.96
N TRP A 569 -29.82 -11.46 22.70
CA TRP A 569 -30.74 -11.23 21.57
C TRP A 569 -30.97 -12.57 20.86
N VAL A 570 -32.23 -12.98 20.70
CA VAL A 570 -32.56 -14.28 20.09
C VAL A 570 -33.63 -14.10 19.03
N ASP A 571 -33.26 -14.27 17.78
CA ASP A 571 -34.15 -14.35 16.61
C ASP A 571 -34.07 -15.74 15.95
N GLY A 572 -33.38 -16.68 16.62
CA GLY A 572 -33.20 -18.05 16.19
C GLY A 572 -33.47 -19.02 17.34
N VAL A 573 -32.63 -20.04 17.46
CA VAL A 573 -32.79 -21.11 18.46
C VAL A 573 -31.75 -20.99 19.57
N LEU A 574 -32.21 -20.96 20.82
CA LEU A 574 -31.37 -21.18 22.00
C LEU A 574 -31.83 -22.45 22.71
N GLN A 575 -30.94 -23.45 22.79
CA GLN A 575 -31.19 -24.72 23.46
C GLN A 575 -30.28 -24.88 24.68
N ALA A 576 -30.84 -25.32 25.81
CA ALA A 576 -30.11 -25.60 27.04
C ALA A 576 -30.94 -26.49 27.99
N ASP A 577 -30.31 -27.13 28.97
CA ASP A 577 -31.01 -27.90 30.02
C ASP A 577 -31.97 -27.01 30.84
N LEU A 578 -31.48 -25.81 31.18
CA LEU A 578 -32.19 -24.72 31.84
C LEU A 578 -31.76 -23.40 31.19
N ILE A 579 -32.71 -22.49 30.96
CA ILE A 579 -32.40 -21.11 30.52
C ILE A 579 -32.80 -20.14 31.64
N GLU A 580 -31.82 -19.45 32.22
CA GLU A 580 -32.03 -18.47 33.28
C GLU A 580 -31.60 -17.06 32.84
N PHE A 581 -32.53 -16.11 32.90
CA PHE A 581 -32.24 -14.69 32.76
C PHE A 581 -32.33 -13.99 34.12
N ALA A 582 -31.24 -14.02 34.89
CA ALA A 582 -31.21 -13.51 36.26
C ALA A 582 -30.99 -11.99 36.36
N GLY A 583 -30.48 -11.34 35.30
CA GLY A 583 -30.28 -9.89 35.23
C GLY A 583 -30.04 -9.42 33.79
N GLY A 584 -29.87 -8.11 33.60
CA GLY A 584 -29.60 -7.53 32.29
C GLY A 584 -30.83 -7.46 31.39
N VAL A 585 -30.62 -7.39 30.08
CA VAL A 585 -31.69 -7.28 29.08
C VAL A 585 -31.66 -8.50 28.15
N TRP A 586 -32.82 -8.98 27.75
CA TRP A 586 -32.96 -9.91 26.64
C TRP A 586 -34.20 -9.59 25.80
N SER A 587 -34.22 -10.00 24.54
CA SER A 587 -35.34 -9.75 23.61
C SER A 587 -35.36 -10.80 22.50
N ALA A 588 -36.51 -10.94 21.84
CA ALA A 588 -36.61 -11.61 20.56
C ALA A 588 -36.15 -10.64 19.45
N GLY A 589 -35.21 -11.02 18.60
CA GLY A 589 -34.57 -10.06 17.68
C GLY A 589 -33.05 -10.20 17.64
N ALA A 590 -32.42 -9.73 16.56
CA ALA A 590 -30.97 -9.83 16.37
C ALA A 590 -30.18 -8.68 17.02
N ASP A 591 -30.87 -7.58 17.36
CA ASP A 591 -30.38 -6.44 18.14
C ASP A 591 -31.57 -5.69 18.75
N LEU A 592 -31.31 -4.60 19.47
CA LEU A 592 -32.35 -3.68 19.92
C LEU A 592 -33.10 -3.07 18.73
N ASP A 593 -34.40 -2.87 18.89
CA ASP A 593 -35.29 -2.18 17.95
C ASP A 593 -35.51 -2.97 16.64
N LEU A 594 -35.34 -4.30 16.68
CA LEU A 594 -35.53 -5.19 15.54
C LEU A 594 -36.50 -6.30 15.92
N VAL A 595 -37.71 -6.21 15.38
CA VAL A 595 -38.74 -7.23 15.57
C VAL A 595 -38.23 -8.61 15.16
N GLY A 596 -38.28 -9.56 16.09
CA GLY A 596 -37.81 -10.94 15.86
C GLY A 596 -38.64 -12.03 16.52
N SER A 597 -38.20 -13.27 16.32
CA SER A 597 -38.85 -14.48 16.85
C SER A 597 -37.84 -15.39 17.55
N ALA A 598 -37.93 -15.46 18.88
CA ALA A 598 -37.07 -16.31 19.68
C ALA A 598 -37.67 -17.71 19.86
N SER A 599 -36.86 -18.77 19.68
CA SER A 599 -37.20 -20.13 20.06
C SER A 599 -36.29 -20.63 21.18
N LEU A 600 -36.85 -20.89 22.35
CA LEU A 600 -36.14 -21.40 23.53
C LEU A 600 -36.49 -22.87 23.75
N LEU A 601 -35.53 -23.75 23.48
CA LEU A 601 -35.67 -25.20 23.60
C LEU A 601 -35.06 -25.67 24.91
N THR A 602 -35.90 -25.80 25.94
CA THR A 602 -35.48 -26.19 27.28
C THR A 602 -36.64 -26.79 28.06
N GLY A 603 -36.36 -27.49 29.17
CA GLY A 603 -37.40 -27.97 30.09
C GLY A 603 -38.02 -26.86 30.95
N GLU A 604 -37.23 -25.83 31.28
CA GLU A 604 -37.65 -24.72 32.13
C GLU A 604 -36.92 -23.42 31.75
N VAL A 605 -37.64 -22.29 31.73
CA VAL A 605 -37.07 -20.93 31.67
C VAL A 605 -37.34 -20.19 32.98
N ARG A 606 -36.31 -19.56 33.55
CA ARG A 606 -36.42 -18.72 34.76
C ARG A 606 -36.11 -17.27 34.47
N LEU A 607 -37.08 -16.40 34.71
CA LEU A 607 -36.93 -14.97 34.57
C LEU A 607 -36.77 -14.35 35.97
N GLY A 608 -35.53 -13.98 36.31
CA GLY A 608 -35.17 -13.33 37.56
C GLY A 608 -35.33 -11.81 37.46
N ALA A 609 -34.34 -11.05 37.94
CA ALA A 609 -34.35 -9.58 37.88
C ALA A 609 -33.94 -9.01 36.49
N SER A 610 -34.19 -9.77 35.41
CA SER A 610 -33.90 -9.35 34.04
C SER A 610 -35.05 -8.52 33.46
N ARG A 611 -34.76 -7.86 32.33
CA ARG A 611 -35.73 -7.16 31.51
C ARG A 611 -35.91 -7.90 30.18
N LEU A 612 -37.11 -8.41 29.92
CA LEU A 612 -37.54 -8.79 28.57
C LEU A 612 -37.94 -7.50 27.83
N ALA A 613 -37.19 -7.12 26.81
CA ALA A 613 -37.60 -6.08 25.87
C ALA A 613 -38.43 -6.71 24.74
N VAL A 614 -39.52 -6.06 24.36
CA VAL A 614 -40.43 -6.47 23.30
C VAL A 614 -40.60 -5.28 22.38
N ASP A 615 -40.08 -5.40 21.16
CA ASP A 615 -40.22 -4.39 20.12
C ASP A 615 -41.56 -4.59 19.38
N ILE A 616 -42.33 -3.51 19.23
CA ILE A 616 -43.68 -3.52 18.68
C ILE A 616 -43.81 -2.44 17.60
N ALA A 617 -43.77 -2.88 16.34
CA ALA A 617 -43.96 -2.00 15.19
C ALA A 617 -45.46 -1.83 14.86
N SER A 618 -46.24 -2.91 14.96
CA SER A 618 -47.70 -2.91 14.73
C SER A 618 -48.35 -4.20 15.26
N LEU A 619 -49.68 -4.31 15.18
CA LEU A 619 -50.43 -5.52 15.59
C LEU A 619 -50.02 -6.81 14.86
N GLY A 620 -49.39 -6.72 13.69
CA GLY A 620 -48.92 -7.87 12.94
C GLY A 620 -47.39 -8.06 12.95
N LEU A 621 -46.65 -7.15 13.58
CA LEU A 621 -45.20 -7.12 13.54
C LEU A 621 -44.66 -6.67 14.90
N TYR A 622 -44.32 -7.65 15.72
CA TYR A 622 -43.81 -7.46 17.07
C TYR A 622 -43.02 -8.70 17.52
N ASP A 623 -42.20 -8.54 18.55
CA ASP A 623 -41.38 -9.61 19.11
C ASP A 623 -42.21 -10.77 19.64
N THR A 624 -41.83 -11.99 19.26
CA THR A 624 -42.46 -13.21 19.79
C THR A 624 -41.43 -14.16 20.40
N VAL A 625 -41.80 -14.74 21.54
CA VAL A 625 -40.99 -15.75 22.24
C VAL A 625 -41.77 -17.06 22.33
N ALA A 626 -41.20 -18.14 21.79
CA ALA A 626 -41.73 -19.49 21.88
C ALA A 626 -40.83 -20.35 22.79
N ILE A 627 -41.43 -20.94 23.82
CA ILE A 627 -40.72 -21.74 24.84
C ILE A 627 -41.29 -23.16 24.85
N ALA A 628 -40.43 -24.15 24.68
CA ALA A 628 -40.84 -25.57 24.65
C ALA A 628 -41.23 -26.10 26.05
N GLY A 629 -40.60 -25.59 27.11
CA GLY A 629 -40.80 -26.01 28.48
C GLY A 629 -41.75 -25.13 29.29
N SER A 630 -41.66 -25.23 30.62
CA SER A 630 -42.37 -24.34 31.54
C SER A 630 -41.60 -23.03 31.75
N VAL A 631 -42.28 -22.00 32.23
CA VAL A 631 -41.66 -20.70 32.55
C VAL A 631 -42.05 -20.23 33.94
N LEU A 632 -41.04 -19.82 34.71
CA LEU A 632 -41.21 -19.01 35.92
C LEU A 632 -40.95 -17.54 35.57
N LEU A 633 -42.03 -16.77 35.52
CA LEU A 633 -42.03 -15.34 35.21
C LEU A 633 -41.60 -14.52 36.43
N GLY A 634 -40.78 -13.51 36.16
CA GLY A 634 -40.29 -12.53 37.11
C GLY A 634 -39.59 -11.39 36.37
N GLY A 635 -39.16 -10.38 37.12
CA GLY A 635 -38.48 -9.21 36.55
C GLY A 635 -39.43 -8.27 35.82
N THR A 636 -38.96 -7.69 34.73
CA THR A 636 -39.67 -6.64 33.99
C THR A 636 -39.89 -7.02 32.54
N LEU A 637 -41.11 -6.82 32.04
CA LEU A 637 -41.41 -6.76 30.62
C LEU A 637 -41.45 -5.29 30.22
N TYR A 638 -40.66 -4.92 29.21
CA TYR A 638 -40.64 -3.58 28.63
C TYR A 638 -41.13 -3.63 27.19
N ALA A 639 -42.30 -3.04 26.94
CA ALA A 639 -42.93 -2.97 25.63
C ALA A 639 -42.56 -1.63 24.95
N ASP A 640 -41.76 -1.70 23.90
CA ASP A 640 -41.29 -0.56 23.11
C ASP A 640 -42.11 -0.45 21.82
N PHE A 641 -42.86 0.64 21.66
CA PHE A 641 -43.68 0.88 20.48
C PHE A 641 -43.02 1.88 19.54
N ASP A 642 -42.84 1.51 18.27
CA ASP A 642 -42.28 2.41 17.24
C ASP A 642 -43.23 3.60 16.98
N ASP A 643 -44.53 3.34 16.99
CA ASP A 643 -45.58 4.32 16.76
C ASP A 643 -46.75 4.11 17.73
N ALA A 644 -46.92 5.07 18.65
CA ALA A 644 -48.00 5.06 19.62
C ALA A 644 -49.40 5.04 18.99
N SER A 645 -49.56 5.53 17.75
CA SER A 645 -50.86 5.52 17.05
C SER A 645 -51.30 4.13 16.57
N LEU A 646 -50.37 3.18 16.53
CA LEU A 646 -50.60 1.79 16.14
C LEU A 646 -50.55 0.83 17.34
N ALA A 647 -50.54 1.38 18.56
CA ALA A 647 -50.30 0.63 19.78
C ALA A 647 -51.54 -0.09 20.32
N GLU A 648 -52.77 0.31 19.97
CA GLU A 648 -53.98 -0.32 20.49
C GLU A 648 -54.15 -1.76 19.97
N GLY A 649 -54.36 -2.70 20.90
CA GLY A 649 -54.75 -4.07 20.59
C GLY A 649 -54.10 -5.12 21.50
N LEU A 650 -54.04 -6.36 21.04
CA LEU A 650 -53.61 -7.52 21.82
C LEU A 650 -52.37 -8.16 21.16
N TYR A 651 -51.28 -8.26 21.90
CA TYR A 651 -49.99 -8.77 21.41
C TYR A 651 -49.59 -10.03 22.16
N ARG A 652 -49.53 -11.18 21.48
CA ARG A 652 -49.07 -12.43 22.10
C ARG A 652 -47.54 -12.52 22.08
N VAL A 653 -46.91 -12.00 23.11
CA VAL A 653 -45.45 -11.81 23.16
C VAL A 653 -44.70 -13.04 23.65
N LEU A 654 -45.35 -13.94 24.40
CA LEU A 654 -44.72 -15.15 24.93
C LEU A 654 -45.68 -16.34 24.91
N THR A 655 -45.18 -17.51 24.50
CA THR A 655 -45.86 -18.79 24.60
C THR A 655 -44.96 -19.84 25.27
N ALA A 656 -45.53 -20.70 26.10
CA ALA A 656 -44.83 -21.73 26.86
C ALA A 656 -45.62 -23.05 26.88
N ALA A 657 -45.13 -24.07 26.17
CA ALA A 657 -45.86 -25.32 26.04
C ALA A 657 -45.96 -26.10 27.37
N GLY A 658 -44.97 -25.96 28.26
CA GLY A 658 -44.97 -26.58 29.60
C GLY A 658 -45.72 -25.79 30.68
N GLY A 659 -46.28 -24.62 30.34
CA GLY A 659 -47.10 -23.79 31.24
C GLY A 659 -46.36 -22.63 31.89
N LEU A 660 -47.12 -21.70 32.46
CA LEU A 660 -46.63 -20.46 33.07
C LEU A 660 -46.90 -20.39 34.58
N SER A 661 -45.99 -19.74 35.31
CA SER A 661 -46.19 -19.34 36.71
C SER A 661 -45.49 -18.01 36.99
N GLY A 662 -45.96 -17.22 37.97
CA GLY A 662 -45.40 -15.90 38.29
C GLY A 662 -45.98 -14.75 37.46
N SER A 663 -45.31 -13.59 37.48
CA SER A 663 -45.75 -12.39 36.76
C SER A 663 -44.59 -11.43 36.47
N PHE A 664 -44.74 -10.61 35.44
CA PHE A 664 -43.87 -9.46 35.16
C PHE A 664 -44.33 -8.19 35.90
N SER A 665 -43.38 -7.29 36.15
CA SER A 665 -43.67 -5.85 36.18
C SER A 665 -43.68 -5.31 34.75
N VAL A 666 -44.71 -4.57 34.34
CA VAL A 666 -44.81 -4.04 32.97
C VAL A 666 -44.34 -2.59 32.92
N LEU A 667 -43.50 -2.27 31.94
CA LEU A 667 -43.08 -0.92 31.57
C LEU A 667 -43.32 -0.71 30.07
N THR A 668 -43.52 0.54 29.67
CA THR A 668 -43.71 0.91 28.26
C THR A 668 -43.21 2.32 27.98
N ASN A 669 -42.94 2.61 26.70
CA ASN A 669 -42.65 3.97 26.21
C ASN A 669 -43.92 4.79 25.90
N LEU A 670 -45.12 4.19 25.98
CA LEU A 670 -46.40 4.89 25.78
C LEU A 670 -46.72 5.84 26.93
N ASP A 671 -47.45 6.92 26.63
CA ASP A 671 -47.95 7.87 27.63
C ASP A 671 -49.02 7.20 28.51
N PRO A 672 -48.77 7.02 29.84
CA PRO A 672 -49.74 6.38 30.73
C PRO A 672 -51.01 7.19 30.94
N GLY A 673 -51.04 8.48 30.55
CA GLY A 673 -52.25 9.30 30.54
C GLY A 673 -53.15 9.04 29.32
N LEU A 674 -52.63 8.39 28.28
CA LEU A 674 -53.35 8.11 27.03
C LEU A 674 -53.57 6.61 26.80
N TYR A 675 -52.72 5.74 27.34
CA TYR A 675 -52.77 4.30 27.13
C TYR A 675 -52.63 3.54 28.45
N ALA A 676 -53.44 2.50 28.60
CA ALA A 676 -53.24 1.44 29.58
C ALA A 676 -52.59 0.24 28.89
N VAL A 677 -51.55 -0.33 29.51
CA VAL A 677 -50.84 -1.52 29.03
C VAL A 677 -50.86 -2.57 30.13
N ASP A 678 -51.64 -3.63 29.92
CA ASP A 678 -51.84 -4.70 30.88
C ASP A 678 -51.26 -6.02 30.35
N ALA A 679 -50.52 -6.75 31.20
CA ALA A 679 -50.13 -8.13 30.90
C ALA A 679 -51.23 -9.10 31.35
N LEU A 680 -51.79 -9.84 30.39
CA LEU A 680 -52.78 -10.88 30.59
C LEU A 680 -52.08 -12.25 30.58
N TYR A 681 -52.30 -13.04 31.62
CA TYR A 681 -51.66 -14.35 31.80
C TYR A 681 -52.67 -15.48 31.56
N GLY A 682 -52.43 -16.26 30.51
CA GLY A 682 -53.10 -17.55 30.31
C GLY A 682 -52.27 -18.71 30.84
N ASP A 683 -52.80 -19.93 30.76
CA ASP A 683 -52.09 -21.14 31.24
C ASP A 683 -50.75 -21.37 30.51
N HIS A 684 -50.65 -20.91 29.26
CA HIS A 684 -49.53 -21.17 28.34
C HIS A 684 -49.05 -19.95 27.55
N HIS A 685 -49.54 -18.74 27.84
CA HIS A 685 -49.15 -17.53 27.10
C HIS A 685 -49.23 -16.26 27.95
N VAL A 686 -48.46 -15.25 27.55
CA VAL A 686 -48.58 -13.87 28.02
C VAL A 686 -48.99 -13.00 26.84
N ASP A 687 -50.13 -12.32 26.98
CA ASP A 687 -50.59 -11.33 26.02
C ASP A 687 -50.45 -9.93 26.64
N LEU A 688 -50.04 -8.92 25.85
CA LEU A 688 -50.12 -7.51 26.23
C LEU A 688 -51.39 -6.92 25.64
N GLN A 689 -52.29 -6.45 26.49
CA GLN A 689 -53.46 -5.69 26.08
C GLN A 689 -53.15 -4.20 26.22
N VAL A 690 -53.22 -3.49 25.10
CA VAL A 690 -53.07 -2.04 25.05
C VAL A 690 -54.42 -1.42 24.74
N THR A 691 -54.86 -0.51 25.59
CA THR A 691 -56.15 0.18 25.45
C THR A 691 -55.93 1.68 25.54
N ARG A 692 -56.52 2.45 24.64
CA ARG A 692 -56.51 3.91 24.72
C ARG A 692 -57.53 4.40 25.74
N LEU A 693 -57.08 5.25 26.65
CA LEU A 693 -57.90 5.86 27.68
C LEU A 693 -58.77 6.97 27.07
N LEU A 694 -60.07 6.93 27.37
CA LEU A 694 -60.97 8.02 26.99
C LEU A 694 -60.79 9.20 27.95
N PRO A 695 -60.97 10.46 27.52
CA PRO A 695 -60.76 11.66 28.34
C PRO A 695 -61.58 11.75 29.64
N SER A 696 -62.50 10.82 29.91
CA SER A 696 -63.30 10.76 31.14
C SER A 696 -62.79 9.79 32.20
N GLU A 697 -61.75 9.00 31.94
CA GLU A 697 -61.18 8.04 32.90
C GLU A 697 -59.95 8.58 33.65
N THR A 698 -59.38 9.70 33.19
CA THR A 698 -58.46 10.50 34.00
C THR A 698 -59.28 11.33 34.98
N GLY A 699 -59.30 10.97 36.26
CA GLY A 699 -60.06 11.63 37.32
C GLY A 699 -59.77 13.13 37.48
N ALA A 700 -60.37 13.96 36.64
CA ALA A 700 -60.45 15.40 36.79
C ALA A 700 -61.92 15.82 36.59
N GLY A 701 -62.61 16.01 37.72
CA GLY A 701 -63.94 16.60 37.72
C GLY A 701 -63.91 17.99 37.07
N LEU A 702 -64.87 18.24 36.19
CA LEU A 702 -65.17 19.57 35.65
C LEU A 702 -65.52 20.52 36.80
N GLY A 703 -64.57 21.37 37.17
CA GLY A 703 -64.77 22.36 38.22
C GLY A 703 -63.56 23.25 38.51
N ASP A 704 -62.91 23.81 37.49
CA ASP A 704 -62.45 25.22 37.44
C ASP A 704 -61.51 25.43 36.24
N LEU A 705 -61.70 26.54 35.55
CA LEU A 705 -60.89 26.98 34.41
C LEU A 705 -59.43 27.24 34.86
N PRO A 706 -58.40 26.87 34.06
CA PRO A 706 -57.01 26.98 34.47
C PRO A 706 -56.54 28.45 34.46
N THR A 707 -56.06 28.93 35.60
CA THR A 707 -55.00 29.95 35.61
C THR A 707 -53.67 29.25 35.32
N ALA A 708 -52.90 29.82 34.39
CA ALA A 708 -51.65 29.25 33.91
C ALA A 708 -50.64 28.98 35.06
N PRO A 709 -50.00 27.79 35.13
CA PRO A 709 -48.93 27.56 36.08
C PRO A 709 -47.66 28.28 35.60
N VAL A 710 -47.16 29.20 36.41
CA VAL A 710 -45.80 29.74 36.28
C VAL A 710 -44.83 28.61 36.71
N PRO A 711 -43.91 28.15 35.85
CA PRO A 711 -42.93 27.12 36.23
C PRO A 711 -42.00 27.63 37.33
N GLU A 712 -41.71 26.78 38.33
CA GLU A 712 -40.74 27.13 39.36
C GLU A 712 -39.31 27.32 38.78
N PRO A 713 -38.45 28.16 39.41
CA PRO A 713 -37.11 28.47 38.91
C PRO A 713 -36.22 27.25 38.61
N GLN A 714 -36.50 26.12 39.25
CA GLN A 714 -35.77 24.86 39.12
C GLN A 714 -36.05 24.16 37.77
N THR A 715 -37.27 24.33 37.24
CA THR A 715 -37.70 23.81 35.93
C THR A 715 -37.01 24.55 34.78
N TYR A 716 -36.75 25.85 34.94
CA TYR A 716 -35.95 26.61 33.99
C TYR A 716 -34.48 26.19 33.99
N ALA A 717 -33.92 25.82 35.14
CA ALA A 717 -32.54 25.32 35.24
C ALA A 717 -32.38 23.93 34.58
N LEU A 718 -33.35 23.03 34.75
CA LEU A 718 -33.37 21.71 34.11
C LEU A 718 -33.60 21.79 32.59
N MET A 719 -34.49 22.69 32.13
CA MET A 719 -34.68 22.91 30.70
C MET A 719 -33.47 23.58 30.04
N ALA A 720 -32.78 24.49 30.73
CA ALA A 720 -31.52 25.07 30.25
C ALA A 720 -30.38 24.04 30.19
N ALA A 721 -30.28 23.14 31.17
CA ALA A 721 -29.29 22.06 31.19
C ALA A 721 -29.55 21.00 30.09
N GLY A 722 -30.82 20.64 29.87
CA GLY A 722 -31.23 19.75 28.78
C GLY A 722 -30.97 20.35 27.39
N GLY A 723 -31.26 21.65 27.21
CA GLY A 723 -30.98 22.37 25.97
C GLY A 723 -29.48 22.49 25.66
N ALA A 724 -28.63 22.72 26.68
CA ALA A 724 -27.18 22.80 26.50
C ALA A 724 -26.55 21.43 26.12
N LEU A 725 -27.05 20.33 26.68
CA LEU A 725 -26.61 18.96 26.34
C LEU A 725 -27.03 18.55 24.93
N LEU A 726 -28.24 18.94 24.51
CA LEU A 726 -28.73 18.69 23.15
C LEU A 726 -27.92 19.50 22.11
N TRP A 727 -27.60 20.75 22.42
CA TRP A 727 -26.80 21.62 21.55
C TRP A 727 -25.34 21.14 21.44
N TRP A 728 -24.76 20.63 22.53
CA TRP A 728 -23.41 20.03 22.51
C TRP A 728 -23.36 18.71 21.70
N ARG A 729 -24.40 17.87 21.79
CA ARG A 729 -24.52 16.66 20.95
C ARG A 729 -24.71 16.98 19.48
N LEU A 730 -25.47 18.04 19.14
CA LEU A 730 -25.68 18.46 17.76
C LEU A 730 -24.43 19.13 17.15
N ARG A 731 -23.59 19.79 17.95
CA ARG A 731 -22.33 20.38 17.48
C ARG A 731 -21.26 19.33 17.16
N ARG A 732 -21.16 18.25 17.96
CA ARG A 732 -20.27 17.11 17.68
C ARG A 732 -20.65 16.29 16.43
N ARG A 733 -21.89 16.38 15.96
CA ARG A 733 -22.35 15.73 14.72
C ARG A 733 -22.14 16.57 13.45
N ARG A 734 -21.71 17.83 13.58
CA ARG A 734 -21.41 18.70 12.42
C ARG A 734 -19.93 18.89 12.15
N ASP A 735 -19.06 18.53 13.11
CA ASP A 735 -17.60 18.61 12.98
C ASP A 735 -16.93 17.21 12.96
N ALA A 736 -17.66 16.17 12.53
CA ALA A 736 -17.16 14.80 12.33
C ALA A 736 -17.49 14.30 10.92
#